data_AF-A0A0T6W4Q1-F1
#
_entry.id   AF-A0A0T6W4Q1-F1
#
_cell.length_a   1.000
_cell.length_b   1.000
_cell.length_c   1.000
_cell.angle_alpha   90.00
_cell.angle_beta   90.00
_cell.angle_gamma   90.00
#
_symmetry.space_group_name_H-M   'P 1'
#
loop_
_entity.id
_entity.type
_entity.pdbx_description
1 polymer ?
#
loop_
_entity_poly.entity_id
_entity_poly.type
_entity_poly.pdbx_seq_one_letter_code
_entity_poly.pdbx_strand_id
1 'polypeptide(L)'
;MSNIPSKESVLAFIRDVFQAGPADKKRKEFEQLRRQSNIQLKTTEDYVDEILSALGLDEVAQLQARELFFRWSEVNNFLERNIWVSHSIPRHIIWLMATHVYAPGLGRHLAFWDSVQKTDPGMSGGRFWFLPSVMSESDVKLTMPVTQVLNWLLDSLSCSLDELAQVLSNSLTITGREKDTAADFRAIRKTLRNWHAATSTPGVNKILELFNSRLNLPFNGTFDWDDNQSLNDNFNRAKAFVNQKGLSAKVLSIETPIPEATVKELLENPQPGTAEKEYFCYHLTRRYHTPDTRTIRKRLLYARAFQATYFKLAGAIGVPKEAQKLPNPSINPAIQVVSIFQIAYNLTIDSCRKSEDERNEYELFIKSIEERYPLEAHTTFLSLNKLSGSLHSLANQLNKRLMWLGQDDAVEDELPMGCSKEQFAALYKRKSELLMSCQIDHDESHRLNTATKDGDLYQGINRTRNWPALNSVINSNTISLPVRRAAAWRMVDIASTDLEHAYGLVALLSQLLNDPDKRNRPTDAQDLADALFRRIKRTSTEKNLSPVIRQLEAKHELAKNHLKESKAKFDQALDELRVKGFGTLRGEVARDALAVFASGLYRGFNSGACDQYTLSIINYGGLETPAPWYLPSTEELANKAKDYFWECLYQPYAGVPRLSLNGVQPSDA
;
A
#
# COMPACT_ATOMS: atom_id res chain seq x y z
N MET A 1 -12.88 2.23 -6.96
CA MET A 1 -13.23 1.78 -5.60
C MET A 1 -12.76 2.85 -4.66
N SER A 2 -13.65 3.41 -3.85
CA SER A 2 -13.30 4.39 -2.82
C SER A 2 -13.02 3.62 -1.53
N ASN A 3 -11.95 2.83 -1.55
CA ASN A 3 -11.49 2.04 -0.41
C ASN A 3 -9.95 2.00 -0.43
N ILE A 4 -9.34 1.81 0.74
CA ILE A 4 -7.96 1.38 0.84
C ILE A 4 -7.81 0.07 0.04
N PRO A 5 -6.77 -0.09 -0.81
CA PRO A 5 -6.55 -1.35 -1.51
C PRO A 5 -6.43 -2.50 -0.51
N SER A 6 -7.27 -3.52 -0.64
CA SER A 6 -7.16 -4.72 0.21
C SER A 6 -5.84 -5.45 -0.06
N LYS A 7 -5.36 -6.23 0.91
CA LYS A 7 -4.14 -7.05 0.74
C LYS A 7 -4.26 -8.00 -0.45
N GLU A 8 -5.46 -8.52 -0.73
CA GLU A 8 -5.76 -9.35 -1.89
C GLU A 8 -5.61 -8.57 -3.21
N SER A 9 -6.09 -7.31 -3.24
CA SER A 9 -5.93 -6.43 -4.41
C SER A 9 -4.48 -6.07 -4.67
N VAL A 10 -3.71 -5.80 -3.61
CA VAL A 10 -2.26 -5.55 -3.70
C VAL A 10 -1.53 -6.79 -4.22
N LEU A 11 -1.82 -7.97 -3.67
CA LEU A 11 -1.21 -9.23 -4.10
C LEU A 11 -1.54 -9.55 -5.56
N ALA A 12 -2.81 -9.42 -5.95
CA ALA A 12 -3.24 -9.62 -7.34
C ALA A 12 -2.57 -8.62 -8.30
N PHE A 13 -2.38 -7.36 -7.87
CA PHE A 13 -1.66 -6.36 -8.64
C PHE A 13 -0.18 -6.72 -8.83
N ILE A 14 0.51 -7.16 -7.77
CA ILE A 14 1.92 -7.56 -7.83
C ILE A 14 2.06 -8.73 -8.81
N ARG A 15 1.23 -9.77 -8.65
CA ARG A 15 1.18 -10.93 -9.55
C ARG A 15 1.01 -10.52 -11.01
N ASP A 16 0.06 -9.64 -11.30
CA ASP A 16 -0.20 -9.09 -12.63
C ASP A 16 1.00 -8.34 -13.21
N VAL A 17 1.64 -7.51 -12.39
CA VAL A 17 2.81 -6.73 -12.82
C VAL A 17 3.95 -7.67 -13.19
N PHE A 18 4.19 -8.72 -12.40
CA PHE A 18 5.18 -9.75 -12.71
C PHE A 18 4.74 -10.72 -13.80
N GLN A 19 3.46 -10.72 -14.18
CA GLN A 19 2.85 -11.75 -15.04
C GLN A 19 3.13 -13.15 -14.48
N ALA A 20 3.05 -13.28 -13.16
CA ALA A 20 3.28 -14.51 -12.43
C ALA A 20 2.02 -15.38 -12.52
N GLY A 21 2.19 -16.63 -12.98
CA GLY A 21 1.09 -17.59 -13.13
C GLY A 21 0.08 -17.26 -14.23
N PRO A 22 -0.92 -18.15 -14.43
CA PRO A 22 -1.98 -17.95 -15.43
C PRO A 22 -2.95 -16.85 -15.03
N ALA A 23 -3.63 -16.21 -15.98
CA ALA A 23 -4.63 -15.19 -15.66
C ALA A 23 -5.78 -15.75 -14.80
N ASP A 24 -6.09 -15.10 -13.68
CA ASP A 24 -7.20 -15.48 -12.81
C ASP A 24 -8.50 -14.81 -13.27
N LYS A 25 -9.37 -15.59 -13.93
CA LYS A 25 -10.67 -15.14 -14.43
C LYS A 25 -11.62 -14.68 -13.32
N LYS A 26 -11.41 -15.13 -12.08
CA LYS A 26 -12.22 -14.80 -10.90
C LYS A 26 -11.49 -13.86 -9.95
N ARG A 27 -10.50 -13.10 -10.43
CA ARG A 27 -9.73 -12.16 -9.63
C ARG A 27 -10.61 -11.20 -8.80
N LYS A 28 -11.67 -10.65 -9.37
CA LYS A 28 -12.57 -9.75 -8.63
C LYS A 28 -13.23 -10.42 -7.42
N GLU A 29 -13.55 -11.71 -7.53
CA GLU A 29 -14.08 -12.47 -6.38
C GLU A 29 -13.03 -12.64 -5.29
N PHE A 30 -11.75 -12.82 -5.67
CA PHE A 30 -10.63 -12.88 -4.72
C PHE A 30 -10.43 -11.55 -4.00
N GLU A 31 -10.33 -10.44 -4.73
CA GLU A 31 -10.12 -9.09 -4.19
C GLU A 31 -11.23 -8.67 -3.21
N GLN A 32 -12.45 -9.16 -3.45
CA GLN A 32 -13.64 -8.83 -2.66
C GLN A 32 -13.96 -9.84 -1.54
N LEU A 33 -13.13 -10.88 -1.34
CA LEU A 33 -13.38 -11.99 -0.41
C LEU A 33 -14.72 -12.70 -0.66
N ARG A 34 -15.04 -12.99 -1.92
CA ARG A 34 -16.27 -13.69 -2.34
C ARG A 34 -16.08 -15.18 -2.59
N ARG A 35 -14.84 -15.67 -2.58
CA ARG A 35 -14.56 -17.11 -2.67
C ARG A 35 -14.89 -17.77 -1.34
N GLN A 36 -15.12 -19.07 -1.37
CA GLN A 36 -15.17 -19.85 -0.15
C GLN A 36 -13.86 -19.72 0.61
N SER A 37 -13.91 -19.70 1.95
CA SER A 37 -12.77 -19.33 2.80
C SER A 37 -11.54 -20.18 2.54
N ASN A 38 -11.70 -21.50 2.38
CA ASN A 38 -10.63 -22.43 2.04
C ASN A 38 -10.01 -22.14 0.65
N ILE A 39 -10.82 -21.85 -0.35
CA ILE A 39 -10.37 -21.51 -1.71
C ILE A 39 -9.65 -20.15 -1.68
N GLN A 40 -10.15 -19.19 -0.90
CA GLN A 40 -9.52 -17.89 -0.75
C GLN A 40 -8.11 -18.02 -0.16
N LEU A 41 -7.96 -18.76 0.94
CA LEU A 41 -6.66 -18.96 1.59
C LEU A 41 -5.67 -19.66 0.67
N LYS A 42 -6.11 -20.73 0.00
CA LYS A 42 -5.29 -21.43 -0.99
C LYS A 42 -4.89 -20.51 -2.15
N THR A 43 -5.81 -19.68 -2.65
CA THR A 43 -5.48 -18.71 -3.72
C THR A 43 -4.41 -17.72 -3.25
N THR A 44 -4.48 -17.25 -2.00
CA THR A 44 -3.47 -16.36 -1.43
C THR A 44 -2.10 -17.03 -1.40
N GLU A 45 -2.03 -18.29 -0.96
CA GLU A 45 -0.79 -19.08 -0.97
C GLU A 45 -0.26 -19.27 -2.39
N ASP A 46 -1.11 -19.73 -3.33
CA ASP A 46 -0.76 -19.92 -4.74
C ASP A 46 -0.20 -18.62 -5.36
N TYR A 47 -0.82 -17.47 -5.08
CA TYR A 47 -0.36 -16.18 -5.59
C TYR A 47 1.00 -15.78 -5.03
N VAL A 48 1.24 -15.99 -3.73
CA VAL A 48 2.54 -15.71 -3.11
C VAL A 48 3.60 -16.62 -3.74
N ASP A 49 3.32 -17.92 -3.88
CA ASP A 49 4.23 -18.90 -4.45
C ASP A 49 4.61 -18.55 -5.90
N GLU A 50 3.62 -18.18 -6.71
CA GLU A 50 3.82 -17.74 -8.09
C GLU A 50 4.69 -16.48 -8.18
N ILE A 51 4.47 -15.49 -7.31
CA ILE A 51 5.29 -14.26 -7.25
C ILE A 51 6.73 -14.60 -6.86
N LEU A 52 6.92 -15.39 -5.79
CA LEU A 52 8.26 -15.77 -5.31
C LEU A 52 9.03 -16.58 -6.36
N SER A 53 8.34 -17.48 -7.07
CA SER A 53 8.88 -18.23 -8.20
C SER A 53 9.28 -17.31 -9.36
N ALA A 54 8.42 -16.34 -9.72
CA ALA A 54 8.70 -15.37 -10.77
C ALA A 54 9.89 -14.44 -10.42
N LEU A 55 10.12 -14.16 -9.14
CA LEU A 55 11.29 -13.43 -8.65
C LEU A 55 12.57 -14.29 -8.66
N GLY A 56 12.44 -15.62 -8.70
CA GLY A 56 13.59 -16.53 -8.68
C GLY A 56 14.45 -16.35 -7.43
N LEU A 57 13.78 -16.24 -6.27
CA LEU A 57 14.40 -16.15 -4.95
C LEU A 57 14.83 -17.54 -4.46
N ASP A 58 15.93 -17.61 -3.72
CA ASP A 58 16.32 -18.83 -2.99
C ASP A 58 15.42 -19.06 -1.76
N GLU A 59 15.55 -20.22 -1.12
CA GLU A 59 14.69 -20.65 -0.02
C GLU A 59 14.70 -19.69 1.18
N VAL A 60 15.87 -19.15 1.53
CA VAL A 60 16.02 -18.20 2.64
C VAL A 60 15.33 -16.88 2.31
N ALA A 61 15.57 -16.35 1.10
CA ALA A 61 14.94 -15.13 0.62
C ALA A 61 13.42 -15.29 0.46
N GLN A 62 12.94 -16.48 0.08
CA GLN A 62 11.51 -16.78 0.04
C GLN A 62 10.87 -16.72 1.44
N LEU A 63 11.51 -17.32 2.45
CA LEU A 63 11.02 -17.29 3.82
C LEU A 63 10.93 -15.85 4.34
N GLN A 64 11.98 -15.05 4.14
CA GLN A 64 12.01 -13.65 4.53
C GLN A 64 10.95 -12.82 3.80
N ALA A 65 10.74 -13.06 2.50
CA ALA A 65 9.72 -12.37 1.72
C ALA A 65 8.29 -12.71 2.20
N ARG A 66 8.02 -13.95 2.63
CA ARG A 66 6.73 -14.34 3.22
C ARG A 66 6.46 -13.63 4.54
N GLU A 67 7.45 -13.61 5.43
CA GLU A 67 7.35 -12.90 6.70
C GLU A 67 7.10 -11.41 6.49
N LEU A 68 7.79 -10.82 5.51
CA LEU A 68 7.59 -9.43 5.12
C LEU A 68 6.18 -9.18 4.59
N PHE A 69 5.69 -10.02 3.68
CA PHE A 69 4.32 -9.93 3.18
C PHE A 69 3.29 -10.00 4.30
N PHE A 70 3.46 -10.92 5.25
CA PHE A 70 2.57 -11.05 6.40
C PHE A 70 2.54 -9.77 7.24
N ARG A 71 3.72 -9.22 7.60
CA ARG A 71 3.81 -7.96 8.36
C ARG A 71 3.13 -6.79 7.64
N TRP A 72 3.35 -6.66 6.33
CA TRP A 72 2.69 -5.61 5.54
C TRP A 72 1.19 -5.83 5.41
N SER A 73 0.73 -7.08 5.39
CA SER A 73 -0.70 -7.40 5.36
C SER A 73 -1.41 -6.96 6.64
N GLU A 74 -0.73 -7.04 7.80
CA GLU A 74 -1.24 -6.55 9.09
C GLU A 74 -1.32 -5.02 9.12
N VAL A 75 -0.29 -4.32 8.63
CA VAL A 75 -0.32 -2.85 8.49
C VAL A 75 -1.46 -2.42 7.56
N ASN A 76 -1.63 -3.10 6.43
CA ASN A 76 -2.69 -2.79 5.47
C ASN A 76 -4.08 -3.02 6.07
N ASN A 77 -4.29 -4.16 6.74
CA ASN A 77 -5.53 -4.48 7.45
C ASN A 77 -5.83 -3.44 8.54
N PHE A 78 -4.82 -3.03 9.30
CA PHE A 78 -4.96 -2.00 10.31
C PHE A 78 -5.47 -0.69 9.70
N LEU A 79 -4.83 -0.22 8.63
CA LEU A 79 -5.21 1.03 7.98
C LEU A 79 -6.60 0.92 7.33
N GLU A 80 -6.92 -0.19 6.68
CA GLU A 80 -8.24 -0.43 6.08
C GLU A 80 -9.36 -0.43 7.14
N ARG A 81 -9.08 -0.91 8.38
CA ARG A 81 -10.03 -0.90 9.50
C ARG A 81 -10.17 0.45 10.20
N ASN A 82 -9.17 1.33 10.08
CA ASN A 82 -9.13 2.60 10.81
C ASN A 82 -9.36 3.84 9.93
N ILE A 83 -9.43 3.69 8.60
CA ILE A 83 -9.62 4.80 7.67
C ILE A 83 -11.00 4.73 6.98
N TRP A 84 -11.70 5.86 6.98
CA TRP A 84 -13.03 6.07 6.40
C TRP A 84 -12.87 6.96 5.16
N VAL A 85 -13.15 6.41 3.98
CA VAL A 85 -12.74 7.02 2.68
C VAL A 85 -13.87 7.07 1.65
N SER A 86 -15.11 6.87 2.09
CA SER A 86 -16.26 6.58 1.23
C SER A 86 -16.66 7.70 0.28
N HIS A 87 -16.45 8.97 0.65
CA HIS A 87 -16.67 10.14 -0.20
C HIS A 87 -15.43 10.51 -1.02
N SER A 88 -14.26 9.95 -0.69
CA SER A 88 -13.01 10.21 -1.38
C SER A 88 -12.93 9.47 -2.71
N ILE A 89 -12.09 9.98 -3.61
CA ILE A 89 -11.87 9.37 -4.92
C ILE A 89 -10.59 8.51 -4.93
N PRO A 90 -10.51 7.48 -5.80
CA PRO A 90 -9.40 6.53 -5.79
C PRO A 90 -8.02 7.16 -5.93
N ARG A 91 -7.89 8.27 -6.69
CA ARG A 91 -6.59 8.93 -6.91
C ARG A 91 -5.96 9.44 -5.61
N HIS A 92 -6.76 10.02 -4.71
CA HIS A 92 -6.31 10.56 -3.43
C HIS A 92 -5.90 9.45 -2.47
N ILE A 93 -6.70 8.39 -2.43
CA ILE A 93 -6.42 7.22 -1.60
C ILE A 93 -5.10 6.56 -2.04
N ILE A 94 -4.94 6.30 -3.35
CA ILE A 94 -3.73 5.70 -3.90
C ILE A 94 -2.51 6.59 -3.65
N TRP A 95 -2.66 7.90 -3.84
CA TRP A 95 -1.59 8.86 -3.58
C TRP A 95 -1.10 8.81 -2.13
N LEU A 96 -2.01 8.98 -1.17
CA LEU A 96 -1.67 8.99 0.25
C LEU A 96 -1.07 7.66 0.71
N MET A 97 -1.64 6.53 0.27
CA MET A 97 -1.07 5.22 0.58
C MET A 97 0.31 5.03 -0.03
N ALA A 98 0.55 5.48 -1.27
CA ALA A 98 1.85 5.39 -1.92
C ALA A 98 2.90 6.24 -1.19
N THR A 99 2.57 7.48 -0.82
CA THR A 99 3.53 8.43 -0.24
C THR A 99 3.76 8.25 1.26
N HIS A 100 2.74 7.84 2.03
CA HIS A 100 2.85 7.78 3.49
C HIS A 100 3.14 6.39 4.03
N VAL A 101 2.83 5.34 3.26
CA VAL A 101 2.87 3.95 3.76
C VAL A 101 3.87 3.15 2.93
N TYR A 102 3.58 2.95 1.65
CA TYR A 102 4.36 2.01 0.84
C TYR A 102 5.75 2.52 0.48
N ALA A 103 5.91 3.73 -0.09
CA ALA A 103 7.24 4.20 -0.49
C ALA A 103 8.22 4.35 0.68
N PRO A 104 7.85 4.98 1.82
CA PRO A 104 8.72 5.05 2.99
C PRO A 104 9.15 3.66 3.47
N GLY A 105 8.18 2.77 3.69
CA GLY A 105 8.48 1.47 4.28
C GLY A 105 9.23 0.55 3.33
N LEU A 106 8.88 0.52 2.04
CA LEU A 106 9.62 -0.27 1.04
C LEU A 106 11.06 0.23 0.89
N GLY A 107 11.29 1.54 0.97
CA GLY A 107 12.64 2.12 0.97
C GLY A 107 13.49 1.60 2.13
N ARG A 108 12.93 1.59 3.35
CA ARG A 108 13.58 1.06 4.55
C ARG A 108 13.89 -0.44 4.42
N HIS A 109 12.94 -1.23 3.94
CA HIS A 109 13.11 -2.67 3.79
C HIS A 109 14.19 -3.03 2.77
N LEU A 110 14.20 -2.36 1.62
CA LEU A 110 15.25 -2.59 0.64
C LEU A 110 16.63 -2.22 1.20
N ALA A 111 16.73 -1.14 1.97
CA ALA A 111 17.98 -0.74 2.60
C ALA A 111 18.52 -1.79 3.58
N PHE A 112 17.65 -2.42 4.38
CA PHE A 112 18.06 -3.52 5.27
C PHE A 112 18.52 -4.76 4.53
N TRP A 113 17.90 -5.09 3.39
CA TRP A 113 18.42 -6.16 2.53
C TRP A 113 19.79 -5.77 1.96
N ASP A 114 19.92 -4.56 1.42
CA ASP A 114 21.15 -4.04 0.81
C ASP A 114 22.30 -3.74 1.79
N SER A 115 22.03 -3.68 3.09
CA SER A 115 23.05 -3.56 4.14
C SER A 115 23.73 -4.90 4.44
N VAL A 116 23.00 -6.01 4.32
CA VAL A 116 23.54 -7.37 4.47
C VAL A 116 24.19 -7.83 3.16
N GLN A 117 23.44 -7.75 2.06
CA GLN A 117 23.89 -8.15 0.74
C GLN A 117 23.24 -7.28 -0.33
N LYS A 118 24.06 -6.68 -1.20
CA LYS A 118 23.56 -5.93 -2.35
C LYS A 118 22.63 -6.78 -3.21
N THR A 119 21.45 -6.24 -3.51
CA THR A 119 20.38 -6.86 -4.29
C THR A 119 20.65 -6.88 -5.79
N ASP A 120 21.63 -6.10 -6.25
CA ASP A 120 22.03 -5.93 -7.65
C ASP A 120 23.55 -6.11 -7.89
N PRO A 121 24.17 -7.21 -7.40
CA PRO A 121 25.60 -7.45 -7.62
C PRO A 121 25.89 -7.48 -9.12
N GLY A 122 26.97 -6.86 -9.59
CA GLY A 122 27.27 -6.71 -11.01
C GLY A 122 26.58 -5.52 -11.72
N MET A 123 25.95 -4.59 -10.99
CA MET A 123 25.43 -3.31 -11.51
C MET A 123 26.00 -2.09 -10.77
N SER A 124 25.92 -0.91 -11.42
CA SER A 124 26.06 0.44 -10.86
C SER A 124 25.87 0.60 -9.38
N GLY A 125 26.91 0.83 -8.58
CA GLY A 125 26.71 1.65 -7.39
C GLY A 125 26.23 3.07 -7.76
N GLY A 126 25.58 3.76 -6.83
CA GLY A 126 25.26 5.19 -6.95
C GLY A 126 23.94 5.53 -7.68
N ARG A 127 23.14 4.54 -8.08
CA ARG A 127 21.79 4.79 -8.63
C ARG A 127 20.83 3.63 -8.34
N PHE A 128 19.53 3.90 -8.46
CA PHE A 128 18.48 2.87 -8.38
C PHE A 128 18.10 2.38 -9.78
N TRP A 129 18.54 1.18 -10.14
CA TRP A 129 18.32 0.60 -11.48
C TRP A 129 16.86 0.34 -11.83
N PHE A 130 16.04 0.09 -10.82
CA PHE A 130 14.64 -0.29 -11.00
C PHE A 130 13.66 0.86 -10.73
N LEU A 131 14.14 2.10 -10.59
CA LEU A 131 13.29 3.29 -10.44
C LEU A 131 13.56 4.28 -11.57
N PRO A 132 12.54 5.02 -12.05
CA PRO A 132 12.77 6.12 -12.99
C PRO A 132 13.74 7.14 -12.40
N SER A 133 14.67 7.64 -13.22
CA SER A 133 15.69 8.57 -12.77
C SER A 133 16.05 9.60 -13.85
N VAL A 134 16.55 10.74 -13.38
CA VAL A 134 17.21 11.75 -14.21
C VAL A 134 18.69 11.37 -14.28
N MET A 135 19.27 11.20 -15.47
CA MET A 135 20.67 10.77 -15.61
C MET A 135 21.64 11.95 -15.68
N SER A 136 21.17 13.09 -16.19
CA SER A 136 21.84 14.38 -16.19
C SER A 136 20.86 15.46 -15.74
N GLU A 137 21.33 16.47 -15.03
CA GLU A 137 20.53 17.65 -14.63
C GLU A 137 19.86 18.36 -15.82
N SER A 138 20.40 18.19 -17.03
CA SER A 138 19.85 18.75 -18.26
C SER A 138 18.77 17.89 -18.93
N ASP A 139 18.52 16.67 -18.43
CA ASP A 139 17.57 15.75 -19.06
C ASP A 139 16.14 16.26 -18.94
N VAL A 140 15.49 16.39 -20.09
CA VAL A 140 14.07 16.76 -20.19
C VAL A 140 13.12 15.59 -19.97
N LYS A 141 13.64 14.35 -19.86
CA LYS A 141 12.87 13.12 -19.69
C LYS A 141 13.54 12.16 -18.71
N LEU A 142 12.71 11.46 -17.95
CA LEU A 142 13.12 10.36 -17.08
C LEU A 142 13.64 9.18 -17.92
N THR A 143 14.75 8.62 -17.48
CA THR A 143 15.25 7.32 -17.95
C THR A 143 14.53 6.21 -17.21
N MET A 144 13.75 5.42 -17.95
CA MET A 144 12.91 4.38 -17.35
C MET A 144 13.71 3.12 -17.02
N PRO A 145 13.29 2.30 -16.02
CA PRO A 145 14.04 1.12 -15.58
C PRO A 145 14.49 0.17 -16.70
N VAL A 146 13.63 -0.10 -17.70
CA VAL A 146 14.00 -0.99 -18.81
C VAL A 146 15.11 -0.37 -19.66
N THR A 147 15.04 0.93 -19.92
CA THR A 147 16.10 1.67 -20.60
C THR A 147 17.41 1.58 -19.83
N GLN A 148 17.37 1.73 -18.50
CA GLN A 148 18.55 1.64 -17.64
C GLN A 148 19.20 0.27 -17.72
N VAL A 149 18.43 -0.81 -17.56
CA VAL A 149 18.95 -2.18 -17.64
C VAL A 149 19.46 -2.53 -19.04
N LEU A 150 18.80 -2.04 -20.10
CA LEU A 150 19.33 -2.21 -21.46
C LEU A 150 20.66 -1.47 -21.64
N ASN A 151 20.80 -0.24 -21.13
CA ASN A 151 22.07 0.49 -21.18
C ASN A 151 23.17 -0.26 -20.41
N TRP A 152 22.86 -0.82 -19.24
CA TRP A 152 23.79 -1.67 -18.50
C TRP A 152 24.22 -2.90 -19.31
N LEU A 153 23.29 -3.55 -20.01
CA LEU A 153 23.62 -4.71 -20.83
C LEU A 153 24.51 -4.32 -22.03
N LEU A 154 24.17 -3.24 -22.73
CA LEU A 154 24.96 -2.72 -23.85
C LEU A 154 26.38 -2.35 -23.43
N ASP A 155 26.52 -1.70 -22.27
CA ASP A 155 27.79 -1.37 -21.63
C ASP A 155 28.60 -2.65 -21.30
N SER A 156 27.95 -3.65 -20.70
CA SER A 156 28.60 -4.95 -20.36
C SER A 156 29.09 -5.70 -21.61
N LEU A 157 28.37 -5.59 -22.73
CA LEU A 157 28.76 -6.18 -24.01
C LEU A 157 29.77 -5.33 -24.78
N SER A 158 29.91 -4.05 -24.42
CA SER A 158 30.60 -3.02 -25.21
C SER A 158 30.13 -2.98 -26.67
N CYS A 159 28.80 -2.96 -26.86
CA CYS A 159 28.19 -2.94 -28.19
C CYS A 159 27.01 -1.96 -28.29
N SER A 160 26.62 -1.66 -29.53
CA SER A 160 25.43 -0.89 -29.86
C SER A 160 24.15 -1.73 -29.81
N LEU A 161 23.01 -1.05 -29.73
CA LEU A 161 21.69 -1.71 -29.76
C LEU A 161 21.46 -2.49 -31.07
N ASP A 162 22.03 -2.03 -32.19
CA ASP A 162 21.90 -2.68 -33.48
C ASP A 162 22.77 -3.96 -33.55
N GLU A 163 23.97 -3.95 -32.96
CA GLU A 163 24.81 -5.15 -32.83
C GLU A 163 24.17 -6.20 -31.93
N LEU A 164 23.58 -5.78 -30.80
CA LEU A 164 22.80 -6.68 -29.95
C LEU A 164 21.65 -7.31 -30.73
N ALA A 165 20.91 -6.53 -31.51
CA ALA A 165 19.82 -7.06 -32.35
C ALA A 165 20.32 -8.10 -33.35
N GLN A 166 21.52 -7.92 -33.93
CA GLN A 166 22.13 -8.87 -34.85
C GLN A 166 22.50 -10.18 -34.15
N VAL A 167 23.13 -10.12 -32.97
CA VAL A 167 23.48 -11.31 -32.18
C VAL A 167 22.23 -12.09 -31.77
N LEU A 168 21.19 -11.40 -31.33
CA LEU A 168 19.91 -12.02 -30.98
C LEU A 168 19.25 -12.68 -32.20
N SER A 169 19.25 -11.99 -33.35
CA SER A 169 18.72 -12.56 -34.60
C SER A 169 19.44 -13.84 -34.99
N ASN A 170 20.78 -13.85 -34.92
CA ASN A 170 21.59 -15.01 -35.29
C ASN A 170 21.34 -16.21 -34.37
N SER A 171 21.17 -15.96 -33.07
CA SER A 171 20.95 -17.04 -32.08
C SER A 171 19.55 -17.65 -32.10
N LEU A 172 18.55 -16.92 -32.62
CA LEU A 172 17.16 -17.38 -32.75
C LEU A 172 16.90 -18.15 -34.05
N THR A 173 17.77 -18.02 -35.04
CA THR A 173 17.62 -18.74 -36.30
C THR A 173 17.76 -20.25 -36.11
N ILE A 174 16.70 -20.98 -36.45
CA ILE A 174 16.80 -22.41 -36.75
C ILE A 174 17.51 -22.54 -38.09
N THR A 175 18.53 -23.39 -38.17
CA THR A 175 19.31 -23.66 -39.37
C THR A 175 18.40 -23.97 -40.57
N GLY A 176 18.48 -23.16 -41.65
CA GLY A 176 17.85 -23.47 -42.94
C GLY A 176 16.93 -22.41 -43.59
N ARG A 177 16.76 -21.20 -43.04
CA ARG A 177 15.94 -20.13 -43.68
C ARG A 177 16.63 -18.75 -43.69
N GLU A 178 17.51 -18.52 -44.66
CA GLU A 178 18.26 -17.26 -44.80
C GLU A 178 17.41 -16.03 -45.16
N LYS A 179 16.18 -16.19 -45.67
CA LYS A 179 15.27 -15.06 -45.95
C LYS A 179 14.54 -14.55 -44.70
N ASP A 180 14.44 -15.37 -43.65
CA ASP A 180 13.73 -15.03 -42.42
C ASP A 180 14.61 -14.21 -41.45
N THR A 181 15.94 -14.37 -41.48
CA THR A 181 16.90 -13.64 -40.62
C THR A 181 16.85 -12.12 -40.78
N ALA A 182 16.71 -11.60 -41.99
CA ALA A 182 16.65 -10.15 -42.23
C ALA A 182 15.32 -9.53 -41.77
N ALA A 183 14.22 -10.30 -41.79
CA ALA A 183 12.94 -9.89 -41.24
C ALA A 183 12.97 -9.92 -39.70
N ASP A 184 13.56 -10.98 -39.13
CA ASP A 184 13.75 -11.15 -37.69
C ASP A 184 14.66 -10.07 -37.10
N PHE A 185 15.80 -9.77 -37.73
CA PHE A 185 16.67 -8.66 -37.31
C PHE A 185 15.91 -7.33 -37.25
N ARG A 186 15.15 -6.97 -38.28
CA ARG A 186 14.38 -5.71 -38.31
C ARG A 186 13.32 -5.66 -37.22
N ALA A 187 12.63 -6.79 -36.98
CA ALA A 187 11.63 -6.90 -35.93
C ALA A 187 12.24 -6.80 -34.52
N ILE A 188 13.35 -7.51 -34.27
CA ILE A 188 14.09 -7.47 -33.00
C ILE A 188 14.64 -6.07 -32.75
N ARG A 189 15.30 -5.47 -33.74
CA ARG A 189 15.82 -4.09 -33.67
C ARG A 189 14.72 -3.10 -33.33
N LYS A 190 13.56 -3.17 -33.99
CA LYS A 190 12.39 -2.32 -33.66
C LYS A 190 11.91 -2.54 -32.23
N THR A 191 11.86 -3.79 -31.78
CA THR A 191 11.45 -4.16 -30.42
C THR A 191 12.40 -3.57 -29.38
N LEU A 192 13.71 -3.77 -29.53
CA LEU A 192 14.72 -3.21 -28.63
C LEU A 192 14.71 -1.69 -28.61
N ARG A 193 14.52 -1.04 -29.77
CA ARG A 193 14.39 0.43 -29.84
C ARG A 193 13.18 0.95 -29.08
N ASN A 194 12.05 0.25 -29.16
CA ASN A 194 10.85 0.60 -28.41
C ASN A 194 11.05 0.42 -26.90
N TRP A 195 11.77 -0.62 -26.48
CA TRP A 195 12.12 -0.84 -25.08
C TRP A 195 13.07 0.24 -24.58
N HIS A 196 14.11 0.56 -25.35
CA HIS A 196 15.10 1.59 -25.03
C HIS A 196 14.48 3.00 -24.95
N ALA A 197 13.62 3.37 -25.89
CA ALA A 197 12.87 4.63 -25.85
C ALA A 197 11.68 4.65 -24.86
N ALA A 198 11.48 3.54 -24.13
CA ALA A 198 10.36 3.29 -23.24
C ALA A 198 8.98 3.55 -23.87
N THR A 199 8.83 3.35 -25.19
CA THR A 199 7.52 3.49 -25.87
C THR A 199 6.62 2.29 -25.57
N SER A 200 7.19 1.16 -25.20
CA SER A 200 6.48 -0.03 -24.73
C SER A 200 7.22 -0.70 -23.58
N THR A 201 6.47 -1.20 -22.59
CA THR A 201 7.04 -2.08 -21.55
C THR A 201 7.15 -3.52 -22.11
N PRO A 202 8.30 -4.20 -21.95
CA PRO A 202 8.49 -5.57 -22.41
C PRO A 202 7.45 -6.55 -21.86
N GLY A 203 7.04 -7.53 -22.65
CA GLY A 203 6.29 -8.70 -22.17
C GLY A 203 7.25 -9.79 -21.68
N VAL A 204 6.85 -10.58 -20.66
CA VAL A 204 7.69 -11.64 -20.08
C VAL A 204 8.12 -12.65 -21.13
N ASN A 205 7.15 -13.15 -21.93
CA ASN A 205 7.43 -14.11 -23.00
C ASN A 205 8.46 -13.58 -24.00
N LYS A 206 8.39 -12.29 -24.35
CA LYS A 206 9.33 -11.71 -25.30
C LYS A 206 10.74 -11.57 -24.73
N ILE A 207 10.88 -11.29 -23.42
CA ILE A 207 12.19 -11.32 -22.75
C ILE A 207 12.77 -12.74 -22.79
N LEU A 208 11.96 -13.75 -22.43
CA LEU A 208 12.42 -15.14 -22.37
C LEU A 208 12.76 -15.72 -23.76
N GLU A 209 12.00 -15.32 -24.77
CA GLU A 209 12.24 -15.63 -26.18
C GLU A 209 13.57 -15.04 -26.65
N LEU A 210 13.76 -13.71 -26.51
CA LEU A 210 14.97 -13.03 -26.99
C LEU A 210 16.23 -13.48 -26.24
N PHE A 211 16.16 -13.57 -24.91
CA PHE A 211 17.30 -13.97 -24.09
C PHE A 211 17.19 -15.45 -23.73
N ASN A 212 17.21 -16.36 -24.70
CA ASN A 212 17.04 -17.80 -24.45
C ASN A 212 18.27 -18.45 -23.74
N SER A 213 18.13 -19.63 -23.13
CA SER A 213 19.23 -20.26 -22.36
C SER A 213 20.41 -20.74 -23.23
N ARG A 214 20.26 -20.78 -24.56
CA ARG A 214 21.31 -21.15 -25.51
C ARG A 214 22.07 -19.94 -26.05
N LEU A 215 21.65 -18.72 -25.66
CA LEU A 215 22.27 -17.49 -26.09
C LEU A 215 23.70 -17.38 -25.51
N ASN A 216 24.67 -17.22 -26.40
CA ASN A 216 26.05 -16.91 -26.05
C ASN A 216 26.33 -15.44 -26.42
N LEU A 217 26.79 -14.65 -25.46
CA LEU A 217 27.04 -13.21 -25.63
C LEU A 217 28.50 -12.89 -25.31
N PRO A 218 29.19 -12.08 -26.15
CA PRO A 218 30.54 -11.62 -25.86
C PRO A 218 30.51 -10.44 -24.88
N PHE A 219 30.97 -10.65 -23.64
CA PHE A 219 31.04 -9.61 -22.61
C PHE A 219 32.42 -8.96 -22.59
N ASN A 220 32.63 -7.98 -23.48
CA ASN A 220 33.91 -7.26 -23.58
C ASN A 220 34.00 -6.05 -22.63
N GLY A 221 32.91 -5.70 -21.95
CA GLY A 221 32.81 -4.58 -21.01
C GLY A 221 32.79 -5.00 -19.55
N THR A 222 33.27 -6.22 -19.23
CA THR A 222 33.26 -6.81 -17.89
C THR A 222 34.68 -7.07 -17.41
N PHE A 223 34.81 -7.33 -16.11
CA PHE A 223 36.08 -7.69 -15.48
C PHE A 223 35.86 -8.83 -14.50
N ASP A 224 36.62 -9.91 -14.70
CA ASP A 224 36.66 -11.09 -13.84
C ASP A 224 38.09 -11.39 -13.41
N TRP A 225 38.21 -11.83 -12.16
CA TRP A 225 39.44 -12.39 -11.61
C TRP A 225 39.82 -13.67 -12.36
N ASP A 226 41.10 -13.80 -12.70
CA ASP A 226 41.65 -14.99 -13.33
C ASP A 226 42.58 -15.72 -12.36
N ASP A 227 42.13 -16.89 -11.91
CA ASP A 227 42.86 -17.73 -10.94
C ASP A 227 44.21 -18.25 -11.48
N ASN A 228 44.44 -18.18 -12.81
CA ASN A 228 45.70 -18.60 -13.42
C ASN A 228 46.74 -17.47 -13.50
N GLN A 229 46.38 -16.25 -13.11
CA GLN A 229 47.23 -15.06 -13.21
C GLN A 229 47.73 -14.64 -11.83
N SER A 230 48.90 -14.01 -11.77
CA SER A 230 49.38 -13.45 -10.51
C SER A 230 48.52 -12.25 -10.07
N LEU A 231 48.57 -11.88 -8.79
CA LEU A 231 47.90 -10.67 -8.28
C LEU A 231 48.31 -9.41 -9.06
N ASN A 232 49.60 -9.30 -9.42
CA ASN A 232 50.09 -8.16 -10.19
C ASN A 232 49.51 -8.14 -11.61
N ASP A 233 49.35 -9.30 -12.24
CA ASP A 233 48.77 -9.41 -13.57
C ASP A 233 47.27 -9.10 -13.57
N ASN A 234 46.52 -9.64 -12.59
CA ASN A 234 45.12 -9.29 -12.37
C ASN A 234 44.94 -7.79 -12.10
N PHE A 235 45.82 -7.18 -11.30
CA PHE A 235 45.80 -5.75 -11.04
C PHE A 235 46.10 -4.91 -12.29
N ASN A 236 47.07 -5.30 -13.11
CA ASN A 236 47.38 -4.62 -14.37
C ASN A 236 46.22 -4.73 -15.37
N ARG A 237 45.57 -5.90 -15.46
CA ARG A 237 44.32 -6.09 -16.23
C ARG A 237 43.20 -5.20 -15.71
N ALA A 238 43.05 -5.08 -14.40
CA ALA A 238 42.05 -4.21 -13.78
C ALA A 238 42.27 -2.73 -14.17
N LYS A 239 43.53 -2.25 -14.15
CA LYS A 239 43.87 -0.90 -14.62
C LYS A 239 43.59 -0.72 -16.12
N ALA A 240 43.96 -1.70 -16.93
CA ALA A 240 43.69 -1.68 -18.37
C ALA A 240 42.18 -1.62 -18.66
N PHE A 241 41.38 -2.41 -17.94
CA PHE A 241 39.91 -2.38 -18.00
C PHE A 241 39.34 -1.00 -17.64
N VAL A 242 39.78 -0.43 -16.52
CA VAL A 242 39.35 0.92 -16.08
C VAL A 242 39.63 1.97 -17.14
N ASN A 243 40.82 1.93 -17.74
CA ASN A 243 41.23 2.83 -18.82
C ASN A 243 40.40 2.62 -20.09
N GLN A 244 40.21 1.37 -20.51
CA GLN A 244 39.40 1.03 -21.69
C GLN A 244 37.96 1.52 -21.55
N LYS A 245 37.38 1.38 -20.36
CA LYS A 245 36.00 1.79 -20.08
C LYS A 245 35.86 3.30 -19.80
N GLY A 246 36.97 4.04 -19.77
CA GLY A 246 36.97 5.48 -19.54
C GLY A 246 36.50 5.89 -18.14
N LEU A 247 36.71 5.04 -17.13
CA LEU A 247 36.23 5.30 -15.77
C LEU A 247 37.18 6.23 -15.02
N SER A 248 36.67 7.36 -14.55
CA SER A 248 37.44 8.24 -13.66
C SER A 248 37.40 7.75 -12.20
N ALA A 249 38.36 8.21 -11.40
CA ALA A 249 38.38 7.91 -9.97
C ALA A 249 37.09 8.32 -9.25
N LYS A 250 36.48 9.45 -9.66
CA LYS A 250 35.20 9.93 -9.14
C LYS A 250 34.04 9.00 -9.52
N VAL A 251 34.01 8.47 -10.74
CA VAL A 251 32.97 7.51 -11.14
C VAL A 251 33.14 6.22 -10.35
N LEU A 252 34.37 5.70 -10.24
CA LEU A 252 34.64 4.49 -9.49
C LEU A 252 34.28 4.60 -8.00
N SER A 253 34.51 5.75 -7.36
CA SER A 253 34.15 5.93 -5.95
C SER A 253 32.64 6.06 -5.70
N ILE A 254 31.86 6.40 -6.73
CA ILE A 254 30.40 6.36 -6.68
C ILE A 254 29.90 4.92 -6.91
N GLU A 255 30.53 4.21 -7.85
CA GLU A 255 30.09 2.89 -8.28
C GLU A 255 30.59 1.75 -7.38
N THR A 256 31.61 1.99 -6.57
CA THR A 256 32.26 1.02 -5.66
C THR A 256 32.40 1.61 -4.25
N PRO A 257 32.62 0.81 -3.21
CA PRO A 257 32.88 1.33 -1.87
C PRO A 257 34.29 1.94 -1.69
N ILE A 258 35.11 2.00 -2.75
CA ILE A 258 36.49 2.50 -2.68
C ILE A 258 36.48 4.05 -2.67
N PRO A 259 37.07 4.72 -1.67
CA PRO A 259 37.14 6.18 -1.63
C PRO A 259 37.87 6.77 -2.85
N GLU A 260 37.46 7.96 -3.32
CA GLU A 260 38.05 8.59 -4.51
C GLU A 260 39.56 8.79 -4.40
N ALA A 261 40.06 9.21 -3.23
CA ALA A 261 41.49 9.39 -2.98
C ALA A 261 42.26 8.08 -3.17
N THR A 262 41.74 6.98 -2.62
CA THR A 262 42.32 5.64 -2.75
C THR A 262 42.30 5.16 -4.20
N VAL A 263 41.24 5.43 -4.96
CA VAL A 263 41.20 5.08 -6.39
C VAL A 263 42.28 5.86 -7.16
N LYS A 264 42.44 7.17 -6.91
CA LYS A 264 43.51 7.96 -7.56
C LYS A 264 44.88 7.39 -7.27
N GLU A 265 45.17 7.11 -6.00
CA GLU A 265 46.43 6.51 -5.58
C GLU A 265 46.68 5.16 -6.25
N LEU A 266 45.70 4.26 -6.30
CA LEU A 266 45.81 2.96 -6.97
C LEU A 266 46.07 3.09 -8.49
N LEU A 267 45.48 4.10 -9.14
CA LEU A 267 45.65 4.32 -10.58
C LEU A 267 46.99 5.00 -10.91
N GLU A 268 47.51 5.86 -10.05
CA GLU A 268 48.74 6.64 -10.27
C GLU A 268 49.99 5.93 -9.72
N ASN A 269 49.88 5.22 -8.60
CA ASN A 269 50.99 4.52 -7.97
C ASN A 269 51.44 3.33 -8.84
N PRO A 270 52.73 3.27 -9.25
CA PRO A 270 53.26 2.16 -10.03
C PRO A 270 53.43 0.87 -9.21
N GLN A 271 53.48 0.93 -7.87
CA GLN A 271 53.62 -0.24 -6.99
C GLN A 271 52.78 -0.11 -5.70
N PRO A 272 51.45 -0.29 -5.78
CA PRO A 272 50.59 -0.36 -4.59
C PRO A 272 50.87 -1.62 -3.76
N GLY A 273 50.47 -1.59 -2.48
CA GLY A 273 50.59 -2.72 -1.58
C GLY A 273 49.71 -3.91 -1.97
N THR A 274 50.04 -5.11 -1.50
CA THR A 274 49.29 -6.34 -1.80
C THR A 274 47.81 -6.23 -1.41
N ALA A 275 47.51 -5.78 -0.20
CA ALA A 275 46.13 -5.64 0.30
C ALA A 275 45.32 -4.64 -0.53
N GLU A 276 45.94 -3.55 -1.00
CA GLU A 276 45.30 -2.52 -1.83
C GLU A 276 44.95 -3.07 -3.22
N LYS A 277 45.85 -3.87 -3.81
CA LYS A 277 45.62 -4.55 -5.09
C LYS A 277 44.47 -5.55 -4.99
N GLU A 278 44.46 -6.36 -3.94
CA GLU A 278 43.39 -7.34 -3.67
C GLU A 278 42.05 -6.64 -3.47
N TYR A 279 42.02 -5.59 -2.64
CA TYR A 279 40.83 -4.79 -2.38
C TYR A 279 40.26 -4.17 -3.67
N PHE A 280 41.12 -3.61 -4.52
CA PHE A 280 40.73 -3.03 -5.81
C PHE A 280 40.13 -4.07 -6.76
N CYS A 281 40.84 -5.19 -6.97
CA CYS A 281 40.41 -6.24 -7.88
C CYS A 281 39.12 -6.91 -7.40
N TYR A 282 39.00 -7.14 -6.09
CA TYR A 282 37.79 -7.71 -5.47
C TYR A 282 36.55 -6.86 -5.74
N HIS A 283 36.63 -5.55 -5.49
CA HIS A 283 35.50 -4.66 -5.70
C HIS A 283 35.19 -4.42 -7.18
N LEU A 284 36.20 -4.37 -8.05
CA LEU A 284 35.97 -4.33 -9.50
C LEU A 284 35.29 -5.59 -10.00
N THR A 285 35.73 -6.77 -9.59
CA THR A 285 35.12 -8.05 -9.98
C THR A 285 33.66 -8.10 -9.55
N ARG A 286 33.35 -7.78 -8.29
CA ARG A 286 31.95 -7.77 -7.81
C ARG A 286 31.05 -6.78 -8.54
N ARG A 287 31.64 -5.67 -9.02
CA ARG A 287 30.91 -4.60 -9.68
C ARG A 287 30.72 -4.86 -11.17
N TYR A 288 31.74 -5.35 -11.86
CA TYR A 288 31.77 -5.51 -13.32
C TYR A 288 31.82 -6.97 -13.77
N HIS A 289 31.43 -7.92 -12.90
CA HIS A 289 31.37 -9.35 -13.20
C HIS A 289 30.58 -9.64 -14.47
N THR A 290 31.02 -10.65 -15.22
CA THR A 290 30.30 -11.15 -16.39
C THR A 290 28.93 -11.72 -16.01
N PRO A 291 27.81 -11.14 -16.48
CA PRO A 291 26.49 -11.65 -16.16
C PRO A 291 26.17 -12.89 -17.00
N ASP A 292 25.48 -13.85 -16.40
CA ASP A 292 24.87 -14.95 -17.16
C ASP A 292 23.51 -14.54 -17.76
N THR A 293 23.00 -15.35 -18.68
CA THR A 293 21.69 -15.11 -19.31
C THR A 293 20.53 -15.11 -18.30
N ARG A 294 20.66 -15.88 -17.21
CA ARG A 294 19.68 -15.89 -16.11
C ARG A 294 19.60 -14.53 -15.41
N THR A 295 20.75 -13.92 -15.15
CA THR A 295 20.90 -12.59 -14.54
C THR A 295 20.33 -11.52 -15.45
N ILE A 296 20.61 -11.56 -16.76
CA ILE A 296 20.04 -10.63 -17.74
C ILE A 296 18.51 -10.70 -17.73
N ARG A 297 17.94 -11.91 -17.81
CA ARG A 297 16.49 -12.11 -17.72
C ARG A 297 15.92 -11.54 -16.43
N LYS A 298 16.51 -11.89 -15.29
CA LYS A 298 16.03 -11.47 -13.96
C LYS A 298 15.98 -9.94 -13.87
N ARG A 299 17.06 -9.25 -14.29
CA ARG A 299 17.13 -7.77 -14.27
C ARG A 299 16.10 -7.14 -15.21
N LEU A 300 15.92 -7.67 -16.42
CA LEU A 300 14.90 -7.17 -17.35
C LEU A 300 13.48 -7.40 -16.83
N LEU A 301 13.21 -8.55 -16.20
CA LEU A 301 11.93 -8.87 -15.57
C LEU A 301 11.61 -7.91 -14.43
N TYR A 302 12.59 -7.58 -13.59
CA TYR A 302 12.43 -6.60 -12.51
C TYR A 302 12.20 -5.20 -13.09
N ALA A 303 13.05 -4.76 -14.02
CA ALA A 303 12.91 -3.45 -14.66
C ALA A 303 11.54 -3.25 -15.32
N ARG A 304 11.02 -4.25 -16.05
CA ARG A 304 9.68 -4.14 -16.65
C ARG A 304 8.57 -4.08 -15.61
N ALA A 305 8.72 -4.79 -14.49
CA ALA A 305 7.75 -4.81 -13.40
C ALA A 305 7.65 -3.43 -12.74
N PHE A 306 8.78 -2.87 -12.30
CA PHE A 306 8.81 -1.54 -11.70
C PHE A 306 8.40 -0.43 -12.67
N GLN A 307 8.82 -0.50 -13.94
CA GLN A 307 8.37 0.43 -14.97
C GLN A 307 6.85 0.39 -15.17
N ALA A 308 6.26 -0.81 -15.22
CA ALA A 308 4.81 -0.97 -15.32
C ALA A 308 4.10 -0.41 -14.08
N THR A 309 4.61 -0.69 -12.88
CA THR A 309 4.07 -0.16 -11.62
C THR A 309 4.07 1.37 -11.63
N TYR A 310 5.17 2.00 -12.04
CA TYR A 310 5.27 3.45 -12.11
C TYR A 310 4.25 4.07 -13.05
N PHE A 311 4.11 3.55 -14.28
CA PHE A 311 3.11 4.08 -15.22
C PHE A 311 1.67 3.85 -14.75
N LYS A 312 1.39 2.71 -14.09
CA LYS A 312 0.07 2.45 -13.50
C LYS A 312 -0.22 3.43 -12.35
N LEU A 313 0.75 3.69 -11.48
CA LEU A 313 0.64 4.69 -10.41
C LEU A 313 0.38 6.08 -10.98
N ALA A 314 1.19 6.53 -11.93
CA ALA A 314 1.06 7.85 -12.56
C ALA A 314 -0.32 8.02 -13.22
N GLY A 315 -0.80 7.00 -13.95
CA GLY A 315 -2.14 7.01 -14.51
C GLY A 315 -3.25 7.00 -13.44
N ALA A 316 -3.09 6.24 -12.36
CA ALA A 316 -4.07 6.16 -11.28
C ALA A 316 -4.23 7.47 -10.51
N ILE A 317 -3.18 8.29 -10.42
CA ILE A 317 -3.23 9.62 -9.80
C ILE A 317 -3.56 10.75 -10.79
N GLY A 318 -3.81 10.42 -12.06
CA GLY A 318 -4.30 11.38 -13.07
C GLY A 318 -3.24 12.02 -13.97
N VAL A 319 -2.00 11.52 -13.99
CA VAL A 319 -0.94 12.05 -14.89
C VAL A 319 -1.18 11.59 -16.34
N PRO A 320 -1.31 12.52 -17.31
CA PRO A 320 -1.45 12.20 -18.73
C PRO A 320 -0.25 11.41 -19.26
N LYS A 321 -0.46 10.48 -20.21
CA LYS A 321 0.58 9.54 -20.70
C LYS A 321 1.83 10.26 -21.22
N GLU A 322 1.66 11.37 -21.90
CA GLU A 322 2.69 12.25 -22.44
C GLU A 322 3.55 12.92 -21.35
N ALA A 323 2.96 13.13 -20.17
CA ALA A 323 3.59 13.76 -19.01
C ALA A 323 4.28 12.75 -18.07
N GLN A 324 3.96 11.46 -18.13
CA GLN A 324 4.49 10.43 -17.21
C GLN A 324 6.01 10.26 -17.27
N LYS A 325 6.68 10.76 -18.31
CA LYS A 325 8.14 10.70 -18.44
C LYS A 325 8.83 12.04 -18.13
N LEU A 326 8.08 13.07 -17.76
CA LEU A 326 8.67 14.36 -17.42
C LEU A 326 9.18 14.32 -15.97
N PRO A 327 10.38 14.87 -15.69
CA PRO A 327 10.95 14.87 -14.35
C PRO A 327 10.36 15.95 -13.43
N ASN A 328 9.48 16.81 -13.94
CA ASN A 328 8.89 17.91 -13.18
C ASN A 328 7.76 17.39 -12.25
N PRO A 329 7.91 17.46 -10.92
CA PRO A 329 6.91 16.95 -9.96
C PRO A 329 5.56 17.69 -10.01
N SER A 330 5.54 18.97 -10.42
CA SER A 330 4.29 19.73 -10.59
C SER A 330 3.44 19.25 -11.77
N ILE A 331 4.07 18.57 -12.74
CA ILE A 331 3.39 17.98 -13.91
C ILE A 331 3.20 16.47 -13.71
N ASN A 332 4.15 15.83 -13.05
CA ASN A 332 4.20 14.39 -12.81
C ASN A 332 4.47 14.10 -11.32
N PRO A 333 3.45 14.20 -10.46
CA PRO A 333 3.62 14.01 -9.02
C PRO A 333 4.15 12.63 -8.63
N ALA A 334 3.98 11.61 -9.49
CA ALA A 334 4.46 10.26 -9.24
C ALA A 334 5.98 10.17 -8.97
N ILE A 335 6.77 11.15 -9.44
CA ILE A 335 8.21 11.19 -9.13
C ILE A 335 8.48 11.45 -7.63
N GLN A 336 7.57 12.11 -6.90
CA GLN A 336 7.74 12.31 -5.46
C GLN A 336 7.69 10.99 -4.70
N VAL A 337 6.89 10.01 -5.17
CA VAL A 337 6.86 8.65 -4.59
C VAL A 337 8.23 7.98 -4.73
N VAL A 338 8.89 8.17 -5.87
CA VAL A 338 10.26 7.69 -6.10
C VAL A 338 11.23 8.37 -5.13
N SER A 339 11.13 9.68 -4.95
CA SER A 339 12.03 10.41 -4.05
C SER A 339 11.81 10.10 -2.57
N ILE A 340 10.56 9.91 -2.12
CA ILE A 340 10.25 9.44 -0.77
C ILE A 340 10.89 8.09 -0.50
N PHE A 341 10.78 7.14 -1.45
CA PHE A 341 11.44 5.85 -1.38
C PHE A 341 12.97 6.02 -1.24
N GLN A 342 13.58 6.85 -2.08
CA GLN A 342 15.02 7.09 -2.09
C GLN A 342 15.51 7.72 -0.78
N ILE A 343 14.76 8.68 -0.23
CA ILE A 343 15.08 9.32 1.06
C ILE A 343 15.08 8.28 2.17
N ALA A 344 14.01 7.50 2.31
CA ALA A 344 13.91 6.47 3.34
C ALA A 344 15.02 5.43 3.21
N TYR A 345 15.29 4.97 1.99
CA TYR A 345 16.40 4.03 1.72
C TYR A 345 17.75 4.62 2.12
N ASN A 346 18.10 5.81 1.62
CA ASN A 346 19.43 6.38 1.80
C ASN A 346 19.72 6.70 3.27
N LEU A 347 18.74 7.26 3.99
CA LEU A 347 18.89 7.53 5.42
C LEU A 347 19.04 6.25 6.23
N THR A 348 18.38 5.16 5.83
CA THR A 348 18.53 3.85 6.49
C THR A 348 19.93 3.29 6.24
N ILE A 349 20.43 3.29 5.00
CA ILE A 349 21.79 2.86 4.69
C ILE A 349 22.82 3.67 5.50
N ASP A 350 22.64 4.99 5.61
CA ASP A 350 23.53 5.85 6.38
C ASP A 350 23.50 5.54 7.89
N SER A 351 22.33 5.16 8.43
CA SER A 351 22.20 4.71 9.82
C SER A 351 22.81 3.34 10.06
N CYS A 352 22.56 2.36 9.19
CA CYS A 352 23.15 1.01 9.28
C CYS A 352 24.68 1.03 9.20
N ARG A 353 25.26 1.98 8.47
CA ARG A 353 26.73 2.18 8.43
C ARG A 353 27.30 2.67 9.76
N LYS A 354 26.49 3.31 10.60
CA LYS A 354 26.90 3.87 11.90
C LYS A 354 26.63 2.92 13.06
N SER A 355 25.71 1.97 12.91
CA SER A 355 25.42 0.98 13.94
C SER A 355 24.81 -0.29 13.37
N GLU A 356 25.29 -1.43 13.88
CA GLU A 356 24.72 -2.76 13.62
C GLU A 356 23.59 -3.11 14.61
N ASP A 357 23.43 -2.36 15.70
CA ASP A 357 22.33 -2.53 16.66
C ASP A 357 21.04 -1.91 16.11
N GLU A 358 19.97 -2.70 16.01
CA GLU A 358 18.70 -2.28 15.40
C GLU A 358 18.06 -1.08 16.11
N ARG A 359 18.20 -1.01 17.44
CA ARG A 359 17.61 0.09 18.22
C ARG A 359 18.38 1.39 17.98
N ASN A 360 19.70 1.35 18.05
CA ASN A 360 20.53 2.53 17.80
C ASN A 360 20.46 2.98 16.33
N GLU A 361 20.39 2.06 15.36
CA GLU A 361 20.13 2.38 13.95
C GLU A 361 18.83 3.17 13.81
N TYR A 362 17.76 2.71 14.47
CA TYR A 362 16.46 3.35 14.39
C TYR A 362 16.47 4.76 14.99
N GLU A 363 17.12 4.95 16.15
CA GLU A 363 17.28 6.27 16.76
C GLU A 363 18.07 7.24 15.86
N LEU A 364 19.15 6.76 15.23
CA LEU A 364 19.93 7.54 14.26
C LEU A 364 19.13 7.89 12.99
N PHE A 365 18.31 6.94 12.52
CA PHE A 365 17.45 7.14 11.36
C PHE A 365 16.38 8.21 11.62
N ILE A 366 15.66 8.11 12.73
CA ILE A 366 14.64 9.10 13.11
C ILE A 366 15.25 10.48 13.29
N LYS A 367 16.38 10.58 14.01
CA LYS A 367 17.10 11.84 14.17
C LYS A 367 17.49 12.46 12.82
N SER A 368 17.98 11.65 11.89
CA SER A 368 18.37 12.12 10.55
C SER A 368 17.18 12.61 9.72
N ILE A 369 16.01 11.97 9.86
CA ILE A 369 14.77 12.43 9.22
C ILE A 369 14.30 13.75 9.86
N GLU A 370 14.28 13.85 11.18
CA GLU A 370 13.83 15.06 11.89
C GLU A 370 14.72 16.28 11.59
N GLU A 371 16.04 16.08 11.49
CA GLU A 371 16.98 17.16 11.17
C GLU A 371 16.84 17.65 9.72
N ARG A 372 16.60 16.75 8.77
CA ARG A 372 16.57 17.08 7.33
C ARG A 372 15.17 17.40 6.80
N TYR A 373 14.14 16.79 7.39
CA TYR A 373 12.74 16.84 6.95
C TYR A 373 11.78 16.92 8.17
N PRO A 374 11.86 18.00 8.97
CA PRO A 374 11.18 18.07 10.27
C PRO A 374 9.66 17.94 10.20
N LEU A 375 9.01 18.47 9.15
CA LEU A 375 7.56 18.34 8.99
C LEU A 375 7.17 16.98 8.40
N GLU A 376 7.93 16.49 7.42
CA GLU A 376 7.72 15.18 6.80
C GLU A 376 7.88 14.05 7.83
N ALA A 377 8.81 14.19 8.79
CA ALA A 377 9.01 13.26 9.90
C ALA A 377 7.69 12.94 10.64
N HIS A 378 6.84 13.96 10.79
CA HIS A 378 5.57 13.92 11.51
C HIS A 378 4.34 13.79 10.60
N THR A 379 4.55 13.72 9.27
CA THR A 379 3.50 13.59 8.26
C THR A 379 3.83 12.43 7.30
N THR A 380 4.57 12.69 6.23
CA THR A 380 4.89 11.75 5.15
C THR A 380 5.64 10.49 5.63
N PHE A 381 6.55 10.60 6.60
CA PHE A 381 7.35 9.49 7.14
C PHE A 381 6.80 8.90 8.45
N LEU A 382 5.60 9.32 8.88
CA LEU A 382 5.04 8.91 10.17
C LEU A 382 4.84 7.39 10.31
N SER A 383 4.60 6.69 9.19
CA SER A 383 4.49 5.22 9.17
C SER A 383 5.77 4.49 9.59
N LEU A 384 6.93 5.16 9.51
CA LEU A 384 8.22 4.60 9.90
C LEU A 384 8.49 4.74 11.39
N ASN A 385 7.68 5.51 12.10
CA ASN A 385 7.85 5.72 13.53
C ASN A 385 7.37 4.48 14.31
N LYS A 386 8.27 3.83 15.04
CA LYS A 386 8.02 2.66 15.91
C LYS A 386 7.37 3.02 17.25
N LEU A 387 7.12 4.30 17.56
CA LEU A 387 6.42 4.70 18.79
C LEU A 387 5.01 4.08 18.84
N SER A 388 4.61 3.63 20.03
CA SER A 388 3.26 3.09 20.27
C SER A 388 2.20 4.13 19.85
N GLY A 389 1.29 3.72 18.97
CA GLY A 389 0.22 4.58 18.46
C GLY A 389 0.51 5.33 17.16
N SER A 390 1.71 5.22 16.58
CA SER A 390 2.05 5.90 15.32
C SER A 390 1.09 5.57 14.15
N LEU A 391 0.68 4.31 14.01
CA LEU A 391 -0.29 3.91 13.00
C LEU A 391 -1.70 4.49 13.23
N HIS A 392 -2.13 4.64 14.49
CA HIS A 392 -3.40 5.33 14.81
C HIS A 392 -3.29 6.82 14.48
N SER A 393 -2.18 7.46 14.84
CA SER A 393 -1.91 8.85 14.49
C SER A 393 -1.90 9.05 12.97
N LEU A 394 -1.27 8.14 12.23
CA LEU A 394 -1.30 8.14 10.78
C LEU A 394 -2.72 7.98 10.24
N ALA A 395 -3.49 6.99 10.71
CA ALA A 395 -4.87 6.78 10.27
C ALA A 395 -5.74 8.02 10.53
N ASN A 396 -5.58 8.68 11.67
CA ASN A 396 -6.28 9.92 11.99
C ASN A 396 -5.89 11.08 11.07
N GLN A 397 -4.60 11.27 10.80
CA GLN A 397 -4.14 12.28 9.83
C GLN A 397 -4.69 12.01 8.43
N LEU A 398 -4.66 10.75 7.98
CA LEU A 398 -5.17 10.37 6.67
C LEU A 398 -6.69 10.56 6.56
N ASN A 399 -7.47 10.19 7.59
CA ASN A 399 -8.90 10.46 7.66
C ASN A 399 -9.20 11.94 7.52
N LYS A 400 -8.49 12.78 8.27
CA LYS A 400 -8.67 14.23 8.23
C LYS A 400 -8.42 14.81 6.84
N ARG A 401 -7.32 14.40 6.20
CA ARG A 401 -7.01 14.83 4.82
C ARG A 401 -8.06 14.36 3.83
N LEU A 402 -8.45 13.09 3.90
CA LEU A 402 -9.44 12.50 3.01
C LEU A 402 -10.84 13.10 3.21
N MET A 403 -11.17 13.58 4.42
CA MET A 403 -12.39 14.34 4.70
C MET A 403 -12.45 15.68 3.98
N TRP A 404 -11.32 16.36 3.80
CA TRP A 404 -11.27 17.70 3.21
C TRP A 404 -11.04 17.71 1.70
N LEU A 405 -10.50 16.62 1.13
CA LEU A 405 -10.25 16.51 -0.30
C LEU A 405 -11.55 16.33 -1.10
N GLY A 406 -11.79 17.26 -2.02
CA GLY A 406 -12.89 17.25 -2.98
C GLY A 406 -12.61 16.36 -4.21
N GLN A 407 -13.65 16.23 -5.05
CA GLN A 407 -13.60 15.40 -6.25
C GLN A 407 -12.73 15.98 -7.37
N ASP A 408 -12.54 17.30 -7.41
CA ASP A 408 -11.76 17.99 -8.45
C ASP A 408 -10.36 18.39 -7.97
N ASP A 409 -10.06 18.20 -6.70
CA ASP A 409 -8.76 18.56 -6.12
C ASP A 409 -7.63 17.73 -6.72
N ALA A 410 -6.52 18.39 -7.08
CA ALA A 410 -5.30 17.71 -7.47
C ALA A 410 -4.70 16.93 -6.29
N VAL A 411 -3.85 15.96 -6.59
CA VAL A 411 -3.05 15.32 -5.52
C VAL A 411 -2.08 16.34 -4.94
N GLU A 412 -1.87 16.25 -3.63
CA GLU A 412 -1.10 17.22 -2.88
C GLU A 412 0.41 16.90 -2.92
N ASP A 413 1.25 17.92 -3.09
CA ASP A 413 2.71 17.73 -2.99
C ASP A 413 3.12 17.26 -1.59
N GLU A 414 4.00 16.26 -1.52
CA GLU A 414 4.49 15.70 -0.25
C GLU A 414 5.93 16.08 0.05
N LEU A 415 6.69 16.51 -0.97
CA LEU A 415 8.07 16.95 -0.80
C LEU A 415 8.31 18.28 -1.51
N PRO A 416 9.24 19.12 -1.01
CA PRO A 416 9.63 20.37 -1.64
C PRO A 416 10.53 20.15 -2.87
N MET A 417 10.06 19.40 -3.87
CA MET A 417 10.84 19.04 -5.06
C MET A 417 10.59 20.00 -6.20
N GLY A 418 11.67 20.59 -6.75
CA GLY A 418 11.58 21.42 -7.97
C GLY A 418 10.60 22.61 -7.83
N CYS A 419 10.31 23.01 -6.59
CA CYS A 419 9.28 24.00 -6.29
C CYS A 419 9.86 25.42 -6.24
N SER A 420 9.06 26.41 -6.62
CA SER A 420 9.38 27.82 -6.38
C SER A 420 9.38 28.13 -4.88
N LYS A 421 9.92 29.29 -4.48
CA LYS A 421 9.86 29.74 -3.08
C LYS A 421 8.43 29.84 -2.55
N GLU A 422 7.50 30.28 -3.39
CA GLU A 422 6.08 30.42 -3.06
C GLU A 422 5.43 29.05 -2.85
N GLN A 423 5.73 28.09 -3.72
CA GLN A 423 5.26 26.71 -3.61
C GLN A 423 5.83 26.02 -2.36
N PHE A 424 7.11 26.22 -2.06
CA PHE A 424 7.73 25.76 -0.83
C PHE A 424 7.03 26.30 0.42
N ALA A 425 6.80 27.62 0.46
CA ALA A 425 6.13 28.28 1.58
C ALA A 425 4.70 27.78 1.75
N ALA A 426 3.97 27.57 0.66
CA ALA A 426 2.62 27.01 0.68
C ALA A 426 2.59 25.57 1.21
N LEU A 427 3.51 24.71 0.74
CA LEU A 427 3.66 23.34 1.24
C LEU A 427 3.95 23.31 2.74
N TYR A 428 4.92 24.11 3.19
CA TYR A 428 5.34 24.17 4.58
C TYR A 428 4.21 24.67 5.49
N LYS A 429 3.51 25.74 5.06
CA LYS A 429 2.36 26.29 5.77
C LYS A 429 1.27 25.24 5.93
N ARG A 430 0.88 24.58 4.83
CA ARG A 430 -0.16 23.54 4.87
C ARG A 430 0.19 22.38 5.80
N LYS A 431 1.42 21.87 5.74
CA LYS A 431 1.86 20.79 6.63
C LYS A 431 1.89 21.21 8.10
N SER A 432 2.33 22.43 8.37
CA SER A 432 2.33 23.01 9.72
C SER A 432 0.90 23.18 10.26
N GLU A 433 -0.02 23.68 9.43
CA GLU A 433 -1.44 23.82 9.76
C GLU A 433 -2.11 22.46 10.00
N LEU A 434 -1.79 21.44 9.20
CA LEU A 434 -2.25 20.07 9.44
C LEU A 434 -1.82 19.56 10.82
N LEU A 435 -0.52 19.66 11.13
CA LEU A 435 0.02 19.21 12.41
C LEU A 435 -0.58 19.97 13.60
N MET A 436 -0.65 21.31 13.51
CA MET A 436 -1.25 22.14 14.54
C MET A 436 -2.73 21.79 14.74
N SER A 437 -3.46 21.60 13.66
CA SER A 437 -4.88 21.25 13.72
C SER A 437 -5.09 19.84 14.29
N CYS A 438 -4.23 18.86 13.96
CA CYS A 438 -4.26 17.54 14.59
C CYS A 438 -3.96 17.59 16.09
N GLN A 439 -3.01 18.43 16.52
CA GLN A 439 -2.73 18.63 17.94
C GLN A 439 -3.92 19.25 18.68
N ILE A 440 -4.54 20.29 18.11
CA ILE A 440 -5.75 20.92 18.67
C ILE A 440 -6.88 19.90 18.81
N ASP A 441 -7.11 19.08 17.80
CA ASP A 441 -8.13 18.02 17.84
C ASP A 441 -7.82 16.99 18.93
N HIS A 442 -6.55 16.59 19.06
CA HIS A 442 -6.11 15.66 20.09
C HIS A 442 -6.32 16.22 21.50
N ASP A 443 -5.85 17.42 21.77
CA ASP A 443 -5.92 18.05 23.10
C ASP A 443 -7.38 18.28 23.52
N GLU A 444 -8.22 18.74 22.61
CA GLU A 444 -9.64 18.96 22.89
C GLU A 444 -10.40 17.63 23.05
N SER A 445 -10.09 16.62 22.22
CA SER A 445 -10.65 15.26 22.38
C SER A 445 -10.25 14.69 23.74
N HIS A 446 -8.97 14.80 24.12
CA HIS A 446 -8.48 14.34 25.41
C HIS A 446 -9.21 15.05 26.55
N ARG A 447 -9.28 16.39 26.52
CA ARG A 447 -9.96 17.20 27.53
C ARG A 447 -11.42 16.78 27.74
N LEU A 448 -12.16 16.51 26.65
CA LEU A 448 -13.55 16.05 26.75
C LEU A 448 -13.63 14.60 27.28
N ASN A 449 -12.82 13.68 26.77
CA ASN A 449 -12.90 12.27 27.16
C ASN A 449 -12.38 11.98 28.58
N THR A 450 -11.54 12.85 29.14
CA THR A 450 -11.02 12.71 30.51
C THR A 450 -11.78 13.56 31.53
N ALA A 451 -12.90 14.18 31.16
CA ALA A 451 -13.73 14.93 32.10
C ALA A 451 -14.26 14.00 33.20
N THR A 452 -14.03 14.35 34.47
CA THR A 452 -14.35 13.49 35.62
C THR A 452 -15.82 13.60 36.05
N LYS A 453 -16.53 14.64 35.61
CA LYS A 453 -17.94 14.88 35.93
C LYS A 453 -18.73 15.13 34.65
N ASP A 454 -19.89 14.49 34.55
CA ASP A 454 -20.82 14.68 33.43
C ASP A 454 -21.20 16.16 33.23
N GLY A 455 -21.38 16.93 34.32
CA GLY A 455 -21.68 18.36 34.23
C GLY A 455 -20.60 19.17 33.51
N ASP A 456 -19.33 18.90 33.79
CA ASP A 456 -18.19 19.56 33.14
C ASP A 456 -18.09 19.14 31.67
N LEU A 457 -18.40 17.87 31.39
CA LEU A 457 -18.45 17.33 30.04
C LEU A 457 -19.57 17.97 29.20
N TYR A 458 -20.79 18.11 29.74
CA TYR A 458 -21.89 18.82 29.07
C TYR A 458 -21.54 20.28 28.78
N GLN A 459 -20.92 20.99 29.74
CA GLN A 459 -20.44 22.36 29.50
C GLN A 459 -19.35 22.40 28.42
N GLY A 460 -18.43 21.44 28.44
CA GLY A 460 -17.38 21.28 27.43
C GLY A 460 -17.96 21.07 26.03
N ILE A 461 -18.92 20.16 25.88
CA ILE A 461 -19.64 19.88 24.63
C ILE A 461 -20.33 21.15 24.11
N ASN A 462 -21.05 21.87 24.98
CA ASN A 462 -21.79 23.06 24.55
C ASN A 462 -20.87 24.21 24.10
N ARG A 463 -19.68 24.33 24.70
CA ARG A 463 -18.73 25.42 24.38
C ARG A 463 -17.83 25.11 23.19
N THR A 464 -17.52 23.84 22.94
CA THR A 464 -16.58 23.50 21.87
C THR A 464 -17.16 23.78 20.49
N ARG A 465 -16.26 24.10 19.56
CA ARG A 465 -16.50 24.16 18.11
C ARG A 465 -15.69 23.09 17.37
N ASN A 466 -14.96 22.25 18.10
CA ASN A 466 -14.12 21.21 17.51
C ASN A 466 -14.98 19.99 17.19
N TRP A 467 -15.37 19.85 15.92
CA TRP A 467 -16.19 18.74 15.44
C TRP A 467 -15.51 17.37 15.64
N PRO A 468 -14.22 17.18 15.32
CA PRO A 468 -13.48 15.94 15.64
C PRO A 468 -13.52 15.56 17.13
N ALA A 469 -13.40 16.52 18.03
CA ALA A 469 -13.44 16.26 19.47
C ALA A 469 -14.82 15.78 19.93
N LEU A 470 -15.90 16.32 19.37
CA LEU A 470 -17.24 15.80 19.64
C LEU A 470 -17.42 14.37 19.08
N ASN A 471 -16.86 14.11 17.89
CA ASN A 471 -16.88 12.76 17.31
C ASN A 471 -16.14 11.75 18.20
N SER A 472 -15.04 12.16 18.85
CA SER A 472 -14.33 11.30 19.80
C SER A 472 -15.20 10.92 21.00
N VAL A 473 -16.00 11.85 21.52
CA VAL A 473 -16.94 11.60 22.64
C VAL A 473 -18.02 10.59 22.23
N ILE A 474 -18.57 10.71 21.02
CA ILE A 474 -19.58 9.79 20.48
C ILE A 474 -19.09 8.34 20.43
N ASN A 475 -17.83 8.15 20.05
CA ASN A 475 -17.22 6.85 19.87
C ASN A 475 -16.61 6.29 21.17
N SER A 476 -16.71 7.01 22.29
CA SER A 476 -16.22 6.53 23.58
C SER A 476 -17.16 5.48 24.17
N ASN A 477 -16.59 4.36 24.61
CA ASN A 477 -17.33 3.29 25.30
C ASN A 477 -17.47 3.55 26.82
N THR A 478 -16.77 4.54 27.36
CA THR A 478 -16.80 4.87 28.80
C THR A 478 -17.79 5.99 29.13
N ILE A 479 -18.24 6.75 28.12
CA ILE A 479 -19.14 7.89 28.29
C ILE A 479 -20.60 7.43 28.16
N SER A 480 -21.45 7.93 29.07
CA SER A 480 -22.87 7.57 29.12
C SER A 480 -23.61 7.97 27.84
N LEU A 481 -24.58 7.16 27.42
CA LEU A 481 -25.34 7.40 26.18
C LEU A 481 -26.00 8.79 26.12
N PRO A 482 -26.62 9.34 27.19
CA PRO A 482 -27.20 10.68 27.14
C PRO A 482 -26.19 11.77 26.77
N VAL A 483 -24.97 11.69 27.33
CA VAL A 483 -23.88 12.62 27.01
C VAL A 483 -23.43 12.46 25.57
N ARG A 484 -23.27 11.22 25.10
CA ARG A 484 -22.91 10.94 23.70
C ARG A 484 -23.97 11.45 22.72
N ARG A 485 -25.26 11.38 23.07
CA ARG A 485 -26.36 11.96 22.28
C ARG A 485 -26.32 13.48 22.26
N ALA A 486 -26.00 14.13 23.38
CA ALA A 486 -25.80 15.57 23.42
C ALA A 486 -24.62 16.01 22.53
N ALA A 487 -23.51 15.27 22.54
CA ALA A 487 -22.39 15.51 21.63
C ALA A 487 -22.80 15.34 20.15
N ALA A 488 -23.59 14.33 19.83
CA ALA A 488 -24.08 14.10 18.48
C ALA A 488 -25.02 15.20 17.97
N TRP A 489 -25.96 15.67 18.80
CA TRP A 489 -26.76 16.86 18.48
C TRP A 489 -25.90 18.09 18.28
N ARG A 490 -24.92 18.30 19.16
CA ARG A 490 -23.99 19.41 19.03
C ARG A 490 -23.20 19.35 17.72
N MET A 491 -22.78 18.16 17.27
CA MET A 491 -22.12 17.98 15.96
C MET A 491 -23.01 18.36 14.80
N VAL A 492 -24.32 18.07 14.87
CA VAL A 492 -25.29 18.51 13.87
C VAL A 492 -25.39 20.03 13.86
N ASP A 493 -25.42 20.67 15.04
CA ASP A 493 -25.60 22.12 15.18
C ASP A 493 -24.39 22.94 14.69
N ILE A 494 -23.17 22.42 14.87
CA ILE A 494 -21.93 23.13 14.49
C ILE A 494 -21.37 22.69 13.13
N ALA A 495 -22.03 21.76 12.45
CA ALA A 495 -21.57 21.24 11.17
C ALA A 495 -21.35 22.38 10.16
N SER A 496 -20.16 22.41 9.57
CA SER A 496 -19.75 23.41 8.58
C SER A 496 -19.97 22.94 7.14
N THR A 497 -20.18 21.62 6.95
CA THR A 497 -20.41 21.00 5.64
C THR A 497 -21.62 20.05 5.66
N ASP A 498 -22.20 19.80 4.49
CA ASP A 498 -23.28 18.80 4.32
C ASP A 498 -22.85 17.39 4.75
N LEU A 499 -21.55 17.08 4.63
CA LEU A 499 -20.99 15.79 5.04
C LEU A 499 -20.95 15.68 6.56
N GLU A 500 -20.42 16.69 7.26
CA GLU A 500 -20.41 16.76 8.72
C GLU A 500 -21.83 16.70 9.31
N HIS A 501 -22.78 17.41 8.70
CA HIS A 501 -24.18 17.40 9.12
C HIS A 501 -24.79 16.00 8.95
N ALA A 502 -24.57 15.35 7.81
CA ALA A 502 -25.05 13.99 7.58
C ALA A 502 -24.41 12.97 8.53
N TYR A 503 -23.11 13.08 8.82
CA TYR A 503 -22.44 12.26 9.82
C TYR A 503 -23.04 12.43 11.22
N GLY A 504 -23.34 13.65 11.64
CA GLY A 504 -24.01 13.91 12.92
C GLY A 504 -25.39 13.23 13.01
N LEU A 505 -26.19 13.30 11.95
CA LEU A 505 -27.48 12.61 11.88
C LEU A 505 -27.35 11.08 11.91
N VAL A 506 -26.36 10.54 11.20
CA VAL A 506 -26.05 9.10 11.21
C VAL A 506 -25.57 8.65 12.59
N ALA A 507 -24.77 9.46 13.29
CA ALA A 507 -24.31 9.18 14.64
C ALA A 507 -25.48 9.12 15.64
N LEU A 508 -26.42 10.06 15.56
CA LEU A 508 -27.65 10.04 16.37
C LEU A 508 -28.46 8.77 16.13
N LEU A 509 -28.63 8.39 14.87
CA LEU A 509 -29.36 7.19 14.49
C LEU A 509 -28.64 5.92 14.94
N SER A 510 -27.30 5.88 14.83
CA SER A 510 -26.45 4.80 15.33
C SER A 510 -26.60 4.64 16.84
N GLN A 511 -26.55 5.72 17.62
CA GLN A 511 -26.80 5.71 19.07
C GLN A 511 -28.22 5.29 19.47
N LEU A 512 -29.18 5.33 18.55
CA LEU A 512 -30.54 4.84 18.78
C LEU A 512 -30.67 3.35 18.47
N LEU A 513 -30.06 2.89 17.38
CA LEU A 513 -30.26 1.54 16.83
C LEU A 513 -29.16 0.54 17.22
N ASN A 514 -27.95 1.00 17.52
CA ASN A 514 -26.80 0.16 17.87
C ASN A 514 -26.53 0.08 19.38
N ASP A 515 -27.31 0.76 20.24
CA ASP A 515 -27.09 0.69 21.68
C ASP A 515 -27.39 -0.73 22.21
N PRO A 516 -26.47 -1.35 22.97
CA PRO A 516 -26.68 -2.69 23.50
C PRO A 516 -27.70 -2.74 24.64
N ASP A 517 -27.94 -1.62 25.36
CA ASP A 517 -28.89 -1.58 26.47
C ASP A 517 -30.27 -1.07 26.04
N LYS A 518 -31.20 -2.01 25.96
CA LYS A 518 -32.58 -1.82 25.47
C LYS A 518 -33.37 -0.79 26.28
N ARG A 519 -32.97 -0.51 27.53
CA ARG A 519 -33.63 0.49 28.41
C ARG A 519 -33.37 1.93 27.96
N ASN A 520 -32.35 2.14 27.15
CA ASN A 520 -31.96 3.49 26.71
C ASN A 520 -32.74 4.00 25.49
N ARG A 521 -33.63 3.17 24.92
CA ARG A 521 -34.51 3.58 23.83
C ARG A 521 -35.78 4.24 24.41
N PRO A 522 -36.12 5.45 23.94
CA PRO A 522 -37.38 6.07 24.33
C PRO A 522 -38.57 5.31 23.72
N THR A 523 -39.77 5.53 24.25
CA THR A 523 -40.99 4.85 23.79
C THR A 523 -41.35 5.17 22.34
N ASP A 524 -41.00 6.38 21.87
CA ASP A 524 -41.17 6.88 20.51
C ASP A 524 -39.96 6.61 19.59
N ALA A 525 -39.06 5.68 19.97
CA ALA A 525 -37.84 5.40 19.22
C ALA A 525 -38.07 5.04 17.74
N GLN A 526 -39.22 4.44 17.40
CA GLN A 526 -39.56 4.15 16.01
C GLN A 526 -39.79 5.44 15.22
N ASP A 527 -40.61 6.36 15.74
CA ASP A 527 -40.92 7.64 15.09
C ASP A 527 -39.69 8.52 14.96
N LEU A 528 -38.82 8.51 15.98
CA LEU A 528 -37.55 9.21 15.96
C LEU A 528 -36.62 8.66 14.87
N ALA A 529 -36.53 7.34 14.73
CA ALA A 529 -35.74 6.71 13.66
C ALA A 529 -36.30 7.10 12.28
N ASP A 530 -37.61 7.01 12.07
CA ASP A 530 -38.28 7.39 10.82
C ASP A 530 -38.06 8.89 10.50
N ALA A 531 -38.08 9.76 11.50
CA ALA A 531 -37.75 11.18 11.34
C ALA A 531 -36.29 11.42 10.94
N LEU A 532 -35.33 10.73 11.58
CA LEU A 532 -33.91 10.84 11.25
C LEU A 532 -33.61 10.31 9.84
N PHE A 533 -34.18 9.17 9.44
CA PHE A 533 -34.05 8.67 8.06
C PHE A 533 -34.58 9.68 7.03
N ARG A 534 -35.74 10.30 7.27
CA ARG A 534 -36.28 11.34 6.38
C ARG A 534 -35.35 12.55 6.27
N ARG A 535 -34.66 12.93 7.34
CA ARG A 535 -33.66 14.01 7.31
C ARG A 535 -32.41 13.61 6.52
N ILE A 536 -31.90 12.40 6.76
CA ILE A 536 -30.71 11.88 6.06
C ILE A 536 -30.98 11.75 4.55
N LYS A 537 -32.15 11.24 4.14
CA LYS A 537 -32.53 11.10 2.71
C LYS A 537 -32.67 12.43 1.96
N ARG A 538 -32.67 13.56 2.68
CA ARG A 538 -32.71 14.90 2.08
C ARG A 538 -31.32 15.53 1.94
N THR A 539 -30.26 14.90 2.46
CA THR A 539 -28.90 15.44 2.33
C THR A 539 -28.32 15.11 0.95
N SER A 540 -27.48 16.01 0.44
CA SER A 540 -26.74 15.82 -0.82
C SER A 540 -25.73 14.66 -0.74
N THR A 541 -25.33 14.27 0.48
CA THR A 541 -24.26 13.31 0.79
C THR A 541 -24.76 11.90 1.13
N GLU A 542 -26.07 11.62 1.04
CA GLU A 542 -26.67 10.31 1.34
C GLU A 542 -25.93 9.15 0.64
N LYS A 543 -25.62 9.33 -0.66
CA LYS A 543 -24.92 8.31 -1.46
C LYS A 543 -23.52 8.01 -0.94
N ASN A 544 -22.85 8.96 -0.31
CA ASN A 544 -21.52 8.75 0.26
C ASN A 544 -21.62 7.84 1.49
N LEU A 545 -22.64 8.04 2.31
CA LEU A 545 -22.88 7.31 3.57
C LEU A 545 -23.77 6.07 3.41
N SER A 546 -24.09 5.68 2.17
CA SER A 546 -25.08 4.63 1.89
C SER A 546 -24.87 3.31 2.63
N PRO A 547 -23.65 2.78 2.83
CA PRO A 547 -23.51 1.49 3.52
C PRO A 547 -23.87 1.58 5.01
N VAL A 548 -23.50 2.68 5.67
CA VAL A 548 -23.87 2.94 7.06
C VAL A 548 -25.38 3.10 7.18
N ILE A 549 -25.98 3.89 6.28
CA ILE A 549 -27.43 4.10 6.25
C ILE A 549 -28.17 2.77 6.07
N ARG A 550 -27.72 1.91 5.14
CA ARG A 550 -28.33 0.59 4.92
C ARG A 550 -28.20 -0.35 6.11
N GLN A 551 -27.07 -0.36 6.82
CA GLN A 551 -26.94 -1.12 8.07
C GLN A 551 -28.00 -0.66 9.08
N LEU A 552 -28.14 0.66 9.25
CA LEU A 552 -29.11 1.23 10.17
C LEU A 552 -30.55 0.92 9.72
N GLU A 553 -30.86 1.01 8.43
CA GLU A 553 -32.16 0.59 7.89
C GLU A 553 -32.41 -0.90 8.15
N ALA A 554 -31.40 -1.76 8.00
CA ALA A 554 -31.52 -3.19 8.30
C ALA A 554 -31.87 -3.46 9.77
N LYS A 555 -31.24 -2.72 10.71
CA LYS A 555 -31.55 -2.81 12.14
C LYS A 555 -32.93 -2.26 12.47
N HIS A 556 -33.33 -1.20 11.78
CA HIS A 556 -34.67 -0.63 11.92
C HIS A 556 -35.76 -1.61 11.45
N GLU A 557 -35.57 -2.31 10.32
CA GLU A 557 -36.46 -3.39 9.89
C GLU A 557 -36.47 -4.57 10.86
N LEU A 558 -35.30 -4.93 11.40
CA LEU A 558 -35.20 -5.99 12.41
C LEU A 558 -36.02 -5.65 13.67
N ALA A 559 -35.95 -4.39 14.12
CA ALA A 559 -36.72 -3.91 15.26
C ALA A 559 -38.24 -3.89 15.00
N LYS A 560 -38.66 -3.91 13.73
CA LYS A 560 -40.06 -4.07 13.28
C LYS A 560 -40.45 -5.54 13.03
N ASN A 561 -39.57 -6.50 13.32
CA ASN A 561 -39.68 -7.94 12.98
C ASN A 561 -39.72 -8.25 11.47
N HIS A 562 -39.31 -7.33 10.60
CA HIS A 562 -39.20 -7.56 9.15
C HIS A 562 -37.87 -8.24 8.80
N LEU A 563 -37.74 -9.53 9.17
CA LEU A 563 -36.47 -10.27 9.09
C LEU A 563 -35.91 -10.38 7.66
N LYS A 564 -36.79 -10.57 6.66
CA LYS A 564 -36.38 -10.74 5.27
C LYS A 564 -35.82 -9.44 4.70
N GLU A 565 -36.49 -8.34 4.97
CA GLU A 565 -36.10 -6.98 4.58
C GLU A 565 -34.82 -6.56 5.29
N SER A 566 -34.71 -6.87 6.59
CA SER A 566 -33.49 -6.66 7.37
C SER A 566 -32.30 -7.38 6.76
N LYS A 567 -32.44 -8.69 6.51
CA LYS A 567 -31.37 -9.50 5.93
C LYS A 567 -30.92 -8.98 4.55
N ALA A 568 -31.88 -8.64 3.69
CA ALA A 568 -31.60 -8.10 2.37
C ALA A 568 -30.83 -6.77 2.44
N LYS A 569 -31.18 -5.88 3.37
CA LYS A 569 -30.49 -4.61 3.58
C LYS A 569 -29.07 -4.79 4.13
N PHE A 570 -28.85 -5.74 5.05
CA PHE A 570 -27.50 -6.09 5.50
C PHE A 570 -26.61 -6.61 4.36
N ASP A 571 -27.14 -7.48 3.49
CA ASP A 571 -26.39 -7.97 2.33
C ASP A 571 -26.04 -6.86 1.34
N GLN A 572 -26.99 -5.96 1.09
CA GLN A 572 -26.74 -4.77 0.25
C GLN A 572 -25.66 -3.87 0.86
N ALA A 573 -25.69 -3.63 2.18
CA ALA A 573 -24.66 -2.87 2.88
C ALA A 573 -23.29 -3.56 2.74
N LEU A 574 -23.22 -4.88 2.93
CA LEU A 574 -21.99 -5.65 2.80
C LEU A 574 -21.42 -5.61 1.38
N ASP A 575 -22.27 -5.70 0.36
CA ASP A 575 -21.86 -5.58 -1.04
C ASP A 575 -21.29 -4.19 -1.37
N GLU A 576 -21.89 -3.12 -0.84
CA GLU A 576 -21.35 -1.76 -1.00
C GLU A 576 -20.02 -1.57 -0.25
N LEU A 577 -19.86 -2.18 0.93
CA LEU A 577 -18.62 -2.13 1.74
C LEU A 577 -17.43 -2.85 1.10
N ARG A 578 -17.65 -3.63 0.04
CA ARG A 578 -16.54 -4.20 -0.76
C ARG A 578 -15.85 -3.17 -1.65
N VAL A 579 -16.48 -2.03 -1.89
CA VAL A 579 -15.96 -0.98 -2.79
C VAL A 579 -15.93 0.41 -2.16
N LYS A 580 -16.55 0.59 -0.99
CA LYS A 580 -16.53 1.80 -0.16
C LYS A 580 -15.94 1.50 1.21
N GLY A 581 -14.88 2.21 1.61
CA GLY A 581 -14.21 2.01 2.90
C GLY A 581 -14.87 2.77 4.04
N PHE A 582 -15.21 2.04 5.12
CA PHE A 582 -15.80 2.54 6.36
C PHE A 582 -15.19 1.84 7.59
N GLY A 583 -13.88 1.63 7.57
CA GLY A 583 -13.19 0.96 8.68
C GLY A 583 -13.75 -0.43 9.01
N THR A 584 -14.06 -0.66 10.29
CA THR A 584 -14.58 -1.93 10.84
C THR A 584 -16.00 -2.28 10.42
N LEU A 585 -16.74 -1.34 9.83
CA LEU A 585 -18.16 -1.53 9.52
C LEU A 585 -18.43 -2.76 8.66
N ARG A 586 -17.50 -3.13 7.76
CA ARG A 586 -17.62 -4.33 6.94
C ARG A 586 -17.71 -5.61 7.79
N GLY A 587 -16.91 -5.70 8.85
CA GLY A 587 -16.92 -6.84 9.76
C GLY A 587 -18.19 -6.87 10.60
N GLU A 588 -18.61 -5.71 11.10
CA GLU A 588 -19.84 -5.55 11.88
C GLU A 588 -21.09 -5.93 11.07
N VAL A 589 -21.24 -5.41 9.85
CA VAL A 589 -22.35 -5.73 8.96
C VAL A 589 -22.36 -7.22 8.59
N ALA A 590 -21.18 -7.81 8.35
CA ALA A 590 -21.08 -9.24 8.06
C ALA A 590 -21.52 -10.11 9.26
N ARG A 591 -21.16 -9.71 10.49
CA ARG A 591 -21.64 -10.37 11.72
C ARG A 591 -23.15 -10.23 11.86
N ASP A 592 -23.69 -9.02 11.70
CA ASP A 592 -25.12 -8.75 11.85
C ASP A 592 -25.94 -9.52 10.80
N ALA A 593 -25.46 -9.57 9.55
CA ALA A 593 -26.05 -10.37 8.47
C ALA A 593 -26.05 -11.87 8.81
N LEU A 594 -24.92 -12.40 9.30
CA LEU A 594 -24.79 -13.79 9.71
C LEU A 594 -25.70 -14.10 10.91
N ALA A 595 -25.84 -13.19 11.87
CA ALA A 595 -26.69 -13.38 13.05
C ALA A 595 -28.17 -13.51 12.67
N VAL A 596 -28.68 -12.62 11.79
CA VAL A 596 -30.05 -12.73 11.26
C VAL A 596 -30.21 -14.05 10.49
N PHE A 597 -29.20 -14.46 9.72
CA PHE A 597 -29.23 -15.72 8.97
C PHE A 597 -29.27 -16.95 9.87
N ALA A 598 -28.34 -17.02 10.82
CA ALA A 598 -28.13 -18.14 11.74
C ALA A 598 -29.29 -18.31 12.74
N SER A 599 -30.08 -17.25 12.98
CA SER A 599 -31.33 -17.36 13.75
C SER A 599 -32.30 -18.40 13.16
N GLY A 600 -32.23 -18.67 11.85
CA GLY A 600 -33.10 -19.61 11.13
C GLY A 600 -34.53 -19.09 10.90
N LEU A 601 -34.91 -17.96 11.48
CA LEU A 601 -36.28 -17.45 11.50
C LEU A 601 -36.79 -16.91 10.16
N TYR A 602 -35.90 -16.54 9.23
CA TYR A 602 -36.30 -15.90 7.97
C TYR A 602 -36.39 -16.86 6.76
N ARG A 603 -35.61 -17.95 6.72
CA ARG A 603 -35.60 -18.93 5.61
C ARG A 603 -35.03 -20.33 5.96
N GLY A 604 -34.92 -20.68 7.25
CA GLY A 604 -34.24 -21.91 7.69
C GLY A 604 -32.71 -21.82 7.61
N PHE A 605 -32.01 -22.65 8.39
CA PHE A 605 -30.54 -22.63 8.51
C PHE A 605 -29.85 -23.43 7.40
N ASN A 606 -28.79 -22.86 6.81
CA ASN A 606 -27.90 -23.55 5.87
C ASN A 606 -26.44 -23.16 6.15
N SER A 607 -25.65 -24.10 6.69
CA SER A 607 -24.25 -23.87 7.06
C SER A 607 -23.37 -23.46 5.88
N GLY A 608 -23.60 -23.98 4.67
CA GLY A 608 -22.82 -23.63 3.49
C GLY A 608 -22.99 -22.16 3.05
N ALA A 609 -24.13 -21.54 3.38
CA ALA A 609 -24.38 -20.13 3.08
C ALA A 609 -23.77 -19.17 4.14
N CYS A 610 -23.29 -19.67 5.27
CA CYS A 610 -22.63 -18.87 6.30
C CYS A 610 -21.18 -18.49 5.93
N ASP A 611 -20.49 -19.32 5.13
CA ASP A 611 -19.07 -19.13 4.82
C ASP A 611 -18.76 -17.79 4.13
N GLN A 612 -19.72 -17.25 3.37
CA GLN A 612 -19.57 -15.96 2.67
C GLN A 612 -19.32 -14.76 3.61
N TYR A 613 -19.63 -14.87 4.91
CA TYR A 613 -19.42 -13.80 5.88
C TYR A 613 -18.09 -13.96 6.63
N THR A 614 -17.58 -15.18 6.76
CA THR A 614 -16.44 -15.57 7.60
C THR A 614 -15.25 -14.63 7.46
N LEU A 615 -14.74 -14.48 6.24
CA LEU A 615 -13.54 -13.68 6.02
C LEU A 615 -13.78 -12.18 6.20
N SER A 616 -14.99 -11.68 5.93
CA SER A 616 -15.31 -10.28 6.19
C SER A 616 -15.37 -10.01 7.70
N ILE A 617 -15.94 -10.92 8.49
CA ILE A 617 -15.96 -10.83 9.97
C ILE A 617 -14.53 -10.81 10.51
N ILE A 618 -13.69 -11.76 10.08
CA ILE A 618 -12.32 -11.94 10.61
C ILE A 618 -11.40 -10.79 10.17
N ASN A 619 -11.41 -10.44 8.89
CA ASN A 619 -10.47 -9.46 8.35
C ASN A 619 -10.88 -8.01 8.64
N TYR A 620 -12.10 -7.73 9.12
CA TYR A 620 -12.59 -6.36 9.33
C TYR A 620 -13.14 -6.11 10.73
N GLY A 621 -12.69 -6.86 11.74
CA GLY A 621 -12.98 -6.54 13.15
C GLY A 621 -14.41 -6.86 13.61
N GLY A 622 -15.07 -7.84 12.98
CA GLY A 622 -16.42 -8.28 13.36
C GLY A 622 -16.47 -9.25 14.55
N LEU A 623 -15.34 -9.60 15.18
CA LEU A 623 -15.28 -10.49 16.34
C LEU A 623 -15.29 -9.66 17.64
N GLU A 624 -16.06 -10.09 18.64
CA GLU A 624 -16.20 -9.39 19.94
C GLU A 624 -15.05 -9.64 20.90
N THR A 625 -14.34 -10.75 20.73
CA THR A 625 -13.10 -11.10 21.44
C THR A 625 -11.91 -10.94 20.51
N PRO A 626 -10.67 -10.86 21.01
CA PRO A 626 -9.49 -10.95 20.17
C PRO A 626 -9.63 -12.14 19.22
N ALA A 627 -9.27 -11.95 17.95
CA ALA A 627 -9.37 -13.00 16.95
C ALA A 627 -8.65 -14.26 17.48
N PRO A 628 -9.30 -15.43 17.47
CA PRO A 628 -8.64 -16.65 17.90
C PRO A 628 -7.40 -16.90 17.04
N TRP A 629 -6.39 -17.54 17.62
CA TRP A 629 -5.14 -17.92 16.94
C TRP A 629 -5.35 -18.96 15.81
N TYR A 630 -6.59 -19.35 15.55
CA TYR A 630 -7.02 -20.29 14.51
C TYR A 630 -8.20 -19.68 13.74
N LEU A 631 -8.41 -20.14 12.50
CA LEU A 631 -9.60 -19.78 11.74
C LEU A 631 -10.81 -20.55 12.30
N PRO A 632 -11.84 -19.88 12.86
CA PRO A 632 -13.02 -20.55 13.36
C PRO A 632 -13.73 -21.36 12.28
N SER A 633 -14.33 -22.49 12.65
CA SER A 633 -15.20 -23.22 11.74
C SER A 633 -16.46 -22.41 11.42
N THR A 634 -17.08 -22.68 10.27
CA THR A 634 -18.35 -22.04 9.88
C THR A 634 -19.46 -22.31 10.92
N GLU A 635 -19.46 -23.48 11.54
CA GLU A 635 -20.43 -23.87 12.58
C GLU A 635 -20.21 -23.08 13.88
N GLU A 636 -18.95 -22.94 14.31
CA GLU A 636 -18.61 -22.16 15.50
C GLU A 636 -19.03 -20.69 15.34
N LEU A 637 -18.76 -20.09 14.18
CA LEU A 637 -19.19 -18.72 13.88
C LEU A 637 -20.70 -18.59 13.83
N ALA A 638 -21.41 -19.55 13.22
CA ALA A 638 -22.87 -19.53 13.14
C ALA A 638 -23.52 -19.62 14.53
N ASN A 639 -22.99 -20.48 15.42
CA ASN A 639 -23.48 -20.60 16.79
C ASN A 639 -23.26 -19.30 17.58
N LYS A 640 -22.05 -18.74 17.56
CA LYS A 640 -21.76 -17.44 18.20
C LYS A 640 -22.64 -16.32 17.64
N ALA A 641 -22.86 -16.28 16.32
CA ALA A 641 -23.71 -15.28 15.70
C ALA A 641 -25.19 -15.45 16.08
N LYS A 642 -25.66 -16.69 16.31
CA LYS A 642 -27.00 -16.98 16.81
C LYS A 642 -27.18 -16.49 18.25
N ASP A 643 -26.20 -16.69 19.11
CA ASP A 643 -26.24 -16.17 20.49
C ASP A 643 -26.24 -14.64 20.48
N TYR A 644 -25.33 -14.03 19.72
CA TYR A 644 -25.27 -12.58 19.48
C TYR A 644 -26.60 -12.00 18.94
N PHE A 645 -27.31 -12.74 18.08
CA PHE A 645 -28.62 -12.32 17.57
C PHE A 645 -29.59 -12.04 18.72
N TRP A 646 -29.69 -12.95 19.69
CA TRP A 646 -30.67 -12.84 20.78
C TRP A 646 -30.21 -11.89 21.89
N GLU A 647 -28.93 -11.95 22.23
CA GLU A 647 -28.36 -11.19 23.34
C GLU A 647 -28.21 -9.70 22.99
N CYS A 648 -27.74 -9.41 21.78
CA CYS A 648 -27.32 -8.06 21.40
C CYS A 648 -28.14 -7.46 20.24
N LEU A 649 -28.26 -8.15 19.10
CA LEU A 649 -28.76 -7.56 17.86
C LEU A 649 -30.29 -7.39 17.81
N TYR A 650 -31.04 -8.40 18.24
CA TYR A 650 -32.50 -8.41 18.18
C TYR A 650 -33.09 -7.56 19.32
N GLN A 651 -33.60 -6.40 18.91
CA GLN A 651 -34.16 -5.40 19.82
C GLN A 651 -35.44 -4.80 19.21
N PRO A 652 -36.61 -5.43 19.41
CA PRO A 652 -37.87 -4.92 18.87
C PRO A 652 -38.27 -3.60 19.50
N TYR A 653 -39.00 -2.76 18.75
CA TYR A 653 -39.57 -1.53 19.28
C TYR A 653 -40.63 -1.79 20.35
N ALA A 654 -40.91 -0.78 21.18
CA ALA A 654 -42.03 -0.84 22.10
C ALA A 654 -43.34 -1.10 21.33
N GLY A 655 -44.14 -2.06 21.80
CA GLY A 655 -45.38 -2.47 21.14
C GLY A 655 -45.21 -3.52 20.01
N VAL A 656 -43.99 -3.84 19.59
CA VAL A 656 -43.74 -4.93 18.63
C VAL A 656 -43.66 -6.28 19.36
N PRO A 657 -44.42 -7.31 18.96
CA PRO A 657 -44.39 -8.63 19.59
C PRO A 657 -42.98 -9.23 19.57
N ARG A 658 -42.52 -9.80 20.70
CA ARG A 658 -41.21 -10.46 20.73
C ARG A 658 -41.26 -11.79 19.99
N LEU A 659 -40.26 -12.03 19.14
CA LEU A 659 -40.00 -13.34 18.55
C LEU A 659 -39.61 -14.34 19.64
N SER A 660 -40.08 -15.58 19.54
CA SER A 660 -39.69 -16.67 20.45
C SER A 660 -38.82 -17.69 19.71
N LEU A 661 -37.85 -18.27 20.44
CA LEU A 661 -36.97 -19.33 19.93
C LEU A 661 -37.73 -20.57 19.42
N ASN A 662 -38.99 -20.75 19.86
CA ASN A 662 -39.80 -21.93 19.59
C ASN A 662 -41.05 -21.67 18.70
N GLY A 663 -41.21 -20.47 18.12
CA GLY A 663 -42.29 -20.21 17.17
C GLY A 663 -43.72 -20.33 17.72
N VAL A 664 -43.93 -20.13 19.03
CA VAL A 664 -45.27 -20.07 19.64
C VAL A 664 -45.37 -18.80 20.49
N GLN A 665 -46.38 -17.97 20.22
CA GLN A 665 -46.81 -16.93 21.15
C GLN A 665 -47.56 -17.59 22.31
N PRO A 666 -47.40 -17.14 23.57
CA PRO A 666 -48.45 -17.32 24.55
C PRO A 666 -49.54 -16.30 24.22
N SER A 667 -50.45 -16.66 23.32
CA SER A 667 -51.79 -16.08 23.30
C SER A 667 -52.56 -16.65 24.50
N ASP A 668 -53.03 -15.75 25.35
CA ASP A 668 -54.09 -15.92 26.34
C ASP A 668 -53.86 -16.97 27.45
N ALA A 669 -53.39 -16.46 28.59
CA ALA A 669 -53.91 -16.83 29.90
C ALA A 669 -54.32 -15.57 30.66
#